data_AF-A0A379G908-F1
#
_entry.id   AF-A0A379G908-F1
#
_cell.length_a   1.000
_cell.length_b   1.000
_cell.length_c   1.000
_cell.angle_alpha   90.00
_cell.angle_beta   90.00
_cell.angle_gamma   90.00
#
_symmetry.space_group_name_H-M   'P 1'
#
loop_
_entity.id
_entity.type
_entity.pdbx_description
1 polymer ?
#
loop_
_entity_poly.entity_id
_entity_poly.type
_entity_poly.pdbx_seq_one_letter_code
_entity_poly.pdbx_strand_id
1 'polypeptide(L)'
;MNKIVTQFLLCATVVAAVSCTNDTDIVCENSNEHLTQMSFRTVGVPNYDNETTDTLKNAPTRTSLEADQTQVIWNANDVIAIGYKGSTAGAVQPFTTPTTASDVRFWGQAPDNKAPYFMMYPYQNGQKIEVLANNKAKYTYSIPKTQTAIAGTFDPKVNFAVGIIPQEYKPFVAYNLCGLLQFSFHGVSNVAQIKLISRGLEALAGDVSTEVEFKDNGTIGTANSTFVANTQTGIVNYVPASGTMAENTNYFVVLPTGKLASGLTLAFILTDGKSLQVKLNDAVNIERAKRYDLGNIALNASKAKVEILSNKGLIESVKQQISDLEINPDGTLDIYKGNNLEKILSLKGNLNIANNDNITSLDGLQYFRNVTSLNIDGNKNLAGNIDLSKYKQLTGSVEIQHCPAVTKVDVTGLDINTLKVHNMDGVKEVVTRGNKKLEALDLYSNKVLEGVDVSNLPVLKEVRFYSSPRVKTVNTSNTPELRSINAASVNGLESMTGLDDNLLLQDFVASYTKLKKLDFSKQTKLRTVNISYSDVTEIKGLASAGENLLSLELALSHVGALDVSHNPNLQMIDVYAVKEITTLDVRNNLKLTKLRTSFASNLSELKLGNNVALKELRVSHCKFTTLDIRKFTRLTTFYAGSQSPNGFLANIVVTMTAQQKAKFGDIFRESAFDGNANYENTNSYVKVVVQ
;
A
#
# COMPACT_ATOMS: atom_id res chain seq x y z
N MET A 1 -42.33 80.91 15.28
CA MET A 1 -41.05 81.60 14.99
C MET A 1 -39.95 80.97 15.83
N ASN A 2 -38.71 80.99 15.31
CA ASN A 2 -37.38 81.03 15.96
C ASN A 2 -37.24 80.89 17.50
N LYS A 3 -36.13 80.39 18.09
CA LYS A 3 -34.91 79.62 17.68
C LYS A 3 -34.00 79.53 18.95
N ILE A 4 -32.92 78.71 18.94
CA ILE A 4 -31.75 78.71 19.89
C ILE A 4 -32.08 78.10 21.29
N VAL A 5 -31.55 76.95 21.75
CA VAL A 5 -30.17 76.38 21.91
C VAL A 5 -29.50 76.76 23.25
N THR A 6 -29.32 75.76 24.15
CA THR A 6 -28.10 75.58 24.97
C THR A 6 -27.87 74.11 25.38
N GLN A 7 -26.59 73.79 25.63
CA GLN A 7 -25.91 72.51 25.91
C GLN A 7 -26.45 71.61 27.04
N PHE A 8 -26.03 70.33 27.01
CA PHE A 8 -25.37 69.68 28.16
C PHE A 8 -24.25 68.71 27.71
N LEU A 9 -23.32 68.39 28.61
CA LEU A 9 -21.97 67.86 28.30
C LEU A 9 -21.57 66.69 29.24
N LEU A 10 -21.00 65.61 28.67
CA LEU A 10 -20.17 64.50 29.23
C LEU A 10 -20.47 63.83 30.60
N CYS A 11 -20.56 62.48 30.61
CA CYS A 11 -19.50 61.52 31.05
C CYS A 11 -20.07 60.07 31.04
N ALA A 12 -19.51 59.12 30.25
CA ALA A 12 -18.42 58.17 30.60
C ALA A 12 -18.87 57.08 31.61
N THR A 13 -18.60 55.77 31.49
CA THR A 13 -17.58 54.94 30.80
C THR A 13 -18.27 53.62 30.31
N VAL A 14 -17.67 52.58 29.72
CA VAL A 14 -16.28 52.16 29.39
C VAL A 14 -16.28 51.54 27.97
N VAL A 15 -15.14 51.49 27.27
CA VAL A 15 -14.89 50.55 26.15
C VAL A 15 -13.62 49.77 26.47
N ALA A 16 -13.66 48.44 26.42
CA ALA A 16 -12.48 47.60 26.57
C ALA A 16 -11.75 47.47 25.23
N ALA A 17 -10.56 48.08 25.14
CA ALA A 17 -9.67 47.90 23.99
C ALA A 17 -8.86 46.60 24.14
N VAL A 18 -8.66 45.88 23.04
CA VAL A 18 -7.58 44.90 22.88
C VAL A 18 -6.69 45.41 21.74
N SER A 19 -5.41 45.57 22.01
CA SER A 19 -4.43 46.20 21.11
C SER A 19 -3.53 45.17 20.43
N CYS A 20 -3.37 45.31 19.10
CA CYS A 20 -2.19 44.99 18.27
C CYS A 20 -1.57 43.56 18.38
N THR A 21 -1.20 42.91 17.27
CA THR A 21 -0.12 43.34 16.38
C THR A 21 -0.38 43.11 14.89
N ASN A 22 0.33 43.89 14.05
CA ASN A 22 0.31 43.79 12.59
C ASN A 22 1.08 42.55 12.08
N ASP A 23 0.62 41.96 10.98
CA ASP A 23 1.36 41.88 9.69
C ASP A 23 0.81 40.75 8.82
N THR A 24 -0.06 41.10 7.87
CA THR A 24 0.24 40.99 6.43
C THR A 24 -0.94 41.50 5.62
N ASP A 25 -0.76 42.64 4.94
CA ASP A 25 -1.66 43.06 3.87
C ASP A 25 -1.62 42.03 2.73
N ILE A 26 -2.71 41.28 2.57
CA ILE A 26 -3.17 40.88 1.25
C ILE A 26 -4.52 41.52 1.04
N VAL A 27 -4.47 42.77 0.60
CA VAL A 27 -5.58 43.46 -0.06
C VAL A 27 -5.89 42.68 -1.35
N CYS A 28 -6.90 41.82 -1.30
CA CYS A 28 -7.53 41.30 -2.50
C CYS A 28 -8.50 42.35 -3.06
N GLU A 29 -7.95 43.46 -3.58
CA GLU A 29 -8.65 44.33 -4.51
C GLU A 29 -8.94 43.54 -5.79
N ASN A 30 -10.12 42.93 -5.85
CA ASN A 30 -10.95 42.78 -7.05
C ASN A 30 -12.25 42.02 -6.72
N SER A 31 -13.17 42.72 -6.06
CA SER A 31 -14.60 42.39 -6.19
C SER A 31 -15.40 43.69 -6.25
N ASN A 32 -15.88 44.05 -7.44
CA ASN A 32 -16.87 45.10 -7.64
C ASN A 32 -18.27 44.62 -7.21
N GLU A 33 -18.36 43.88 -6.10
CA GLU A 33 -19.61 43.37 -5.56
C GLU A 33 -20.19 44.39 -4.57
N HIS A 34 -21.23 45.09 -5.03
CA HIS A 34 -21.96 46.05 -4.20
C HIS A 34 -22.82 45.31 -3.18
N LEU A 35 -22.31 45.17 -1.95
CA LEU A 35 -23.01 44.51 -0.84
C LEU A 35 -24.05 45.44 -0.19
N THR A 36 -25.21 44.89 0.14
CA THR A 36 -26.33 45.58 0.79
C THR A 36 -26.68 44.92 2.12
N GLN A 37 -27.20 45.69 3.09
CA GLN A 37 -27.74 45.13 4.34
C GLN A 37 -28.99 44.31 4.04
N MET A 38 -29.00 43.04 4.45
CA MET A 38 -30.08 42.08 4.18
C MET A 38 -30.42 41.31 5.44
N SER A 39 -31.56 40.61 5.44
CA SER A 39 -31.89 39.70 6.54
C SER A 39 -32.69 38.48 6.11
N PHE A 40 -32.26 37.32 6.59
CA PHE A 40 -32.88 36.03 6.27
C PHE A 40 -33.52 35.45 7.52
N ARG A 41 -34.79 35.05 7.42
CA ARG A 41 -35.55 34.44 8.51
C ARG A 41 -35.45 32.92 8.42
N THR A 42 -35.23 32.24 9.54
CA THR A 42 -35.39 30.78 9.64
C THR A 42 -36.82 30.45 10.05
N VAL A 43 -37.31 29.27 9.68
CA VAL A 43 -38.53 28.72 10.28
C VAL A 43 -38.30 27.33 10.84
N GLY A 44 -39.08 26.99 11.87
CA GLY A 44 -39.39 25.60 12.18
C GLY A 44 -39.93 24.87 10.94
N VAL A 45 -39.68 23.56 10.79
CA VAL A 45 -40.17 22.78 9.64
C VAL A 45 -41.70 22.92 9.55
N PRO A 46 -42.23 23.49 8.47
CA PRO A 46 -43.63 23.27 8.12
C PRO A 46 -43.74 21.80 7.70
N ASN A 47 -44.73 21.07 8.23
CA ASN A 47 -44.81 19.63 8.05
C ASN A 47 -45.04 19.24 6.58
N TYR A 48 -43.96 18.91 5.88
CA TYR A 48 -43.94 18.32 4.54
C TYR A 48 -43.35 16.92 4.65
N ASP A 49 -44.20 15.95 5.00
CA ASP A 49 -43.87 14.52 4.99
C ASP A 49 -43.33 14.15 3.58
N ASN A 50 -42.38 13.23 3.42
CA ASN A 50 -42.34 11.94 4.08
C ASN A 50 -40.91 11.35 4.10
N GLU A 51 -40.50 10.78 5.24
CA GLU A 51 -39.87 9.44 5.32
C GLU A 51 -39.95 8.97 6.79
N THR A 52 -41.09 8.37 7.14
CA THR A 52 -41.30 7.62 8.38
C THR A 52 -40.34 6.42 8.46
N THR A 53 -39.80 5.97 9.60
CA THR A 53 -40.34 6.01 10.98
C THR A 53 -39.25 6.23 12.04
N ASP A 54 -39.35 7.32 12.81
CA ASP A 54 -39.09 7.33 14.25
C ASP A 54 -40.01 8.40 14.87
N THR A 55 -40.53 8.18 16.08
CA THR A 55 -41.65 8.94 16.65
C THR A 55 -41.29 10.29 17.28
N LEU A 56 -40.18 10.89 16.88
CA LEU A 56 -39.80 12.27 17.21
C LEU A 56 -39.96 13.16 15.98
N LYS A 57 -41.07 13.90 15.94
CA LYS A 57 -41.50 14.73 14.80
C LYS A 57 -40.45 15.75 14.35
N ASN A 58 -39.84 15.50 13.19
CA ASN A 58 -39.53 16.49 12.15
C ASN A 58 -38.86 17.80 12.60
N ALA A 59 -37.84 17.75 13.46
CA ALA A 59 -37.11 18.95 13.91
C ALA A 59 -36.11 19.47 12.84
N PRO A 60 -36.17 20.74 12.41
CA PRO A 60 -35.05 21.36 11.70
C PRO A 60 -33.89 21.55 12.66
N THR A 61 -32.70 21.64 12.08
CA THR A 61 -31.48 21.50 12.84
C THR A 61 -30.92 22.85 13.23
N ARG A 62 -30.47 22.93 14.48
CA ARG A 62 -30.10 24.16 15.17
C ARG A 62 -28.85 23.86 16.02
N THR A 63 -28.64 24.58 17.12
CA THR A 63 -27.29 24.83 17.67
C THR A 63 -27.09 24.29 19.09
N SER A 64 -28.17 24.01 19.82
CA SER A 64 -28.14 23.19 21.04
C SER A 64 -29.44 22.43 21.21
N LEU A 65 -29.43 21.29 21.92
CA LEU A 65 -30.67 20.62 22.34
C LEU A 65 -31.40 21.43 23.43
N GLU A 66 -32.73 21.34 23.46
CA GLU A 66 -33.55 21.77 24.60
C GLU A 66 -33.36 20.83 25.80
N ALA A 67 -33.79 21.25 26.99
CA ALA A 67 -33.56 20.52 28.23
C ALA A 67 -34.19 19.11 28.26
N ASP A 68 -35.24 18.88 27.47
CA ASP A 68 -35.91 17.59 27.30
C ASP A 68 -35.23 16.68 26.25
N GLN A 69 -34.23 17.19 25.53
CA GLN A 69 -33.52 16.52 24.44
C GLN A 69 -34.43 16.07 23.29
N THR A 70 -35.61 16.68 23.10
CA THR A 70 -36.54 16.38 21.99
C THR A 70 -36.44 17.39 20.85
N GLN A 71 -36.06 18.63 21.15
CA GLN A 71 -35.90 19.72 20.18
C GLN A 71 -34.48 20.28 20.18
N VAL A 72 -34.13 21.01 19.12
CA VAL A 72 -32.89 21.78 18.97
C VAL A 72 -33.27 23.28 18.96
N ILE A 73 -32.45 24.25 19.39
CA ILE A 73 -32.72 25.72 19.32
C ILE A 73 -31.61 26.51 18.62
N TRP A 74 -31.93 27.63 17.96
CA TRP A 74 -30.93 28.65 17.59
C TRP A 74 -30.58 29.46 18.82
N ASN A 75 -29.31 29.86 18.96
CA ASN A 75 -28.80 30.68 20.04
C ASN A 75 -28.40 32.08 19.57
N ALA A 76 -28.50 33.06 20.47
CA ALA A 76 -27.98 34.39 20.22
C ALA A 76 -26.47 34.35 19.90
N ASN A 77 -26.08 35.11 18.89
CA ASN A 77 -24.75 35.19 18.28
C ASN A 77 -24.34 33.99 17.40
N ASP A 78 -25.26 33.08 17.06
CA ASP A 78 -25.01 32.14 15.96
C ASP A 78 -24.76 32.89 14.65
N VAL A 79 -23.85 32.34 13.83
CA VAL A 79 -23.44 32.90 12.54
C VAL A 79 -23.60 31.86 11.44
N ILE A 80 -24.26 32.24 10.35
CA ILE A 80 -24.40 31.47 9.12
C ILE A 80 -23.54 32.08 8.00
N ALA A 81 -22.98 31.24 7.14
CA ALA A 81 -22.40 31.64 5.86
C ALA A 81 -23.49 31.72 4.80
N ILE A 82 -23.45 32.76 3.96
CA ILE A 82 -24.32 32.95 2.79
C ILE A 82 -23.46 32.96 1.51
N GLY A 83 -23.74 32.04 0.59
CA GLY A 83 -23.18 32.00 -0.76
C GLY A 83 -24.24 32.31 -1.82
N TYR A 84 -23.79 32.77 -2.99
CA TYR A 84 -24.66 33.22 -4.08
C TYR A 84 -23.96 33.11 -5.45
N LYS A 85 -24.74 33.20 -6.53
CA LYS A 85 -24.22 33.06 -7.89
C LYS A 85 -23.34 34.24 -8.29
N GLY A 86 -22.08 33.94 -8.60
CA GLY A 86 -21.08 34.90 -9.06
C GLY A 86 -20.04 35.31 -8.02
N SER A 87 -20.12 34.81 -6.78
CA SER A 87 -19.10 35.11 -5.76
C SER A 87 -17.72 34.60 -6.18
N THR A 88 -16.70 35.43 -6.02
CA THR A 88 -15.32 35.10 -6.41
C THR A 88 -14.83 33.87 -5.63
N ALA A 89 -14.45 32.82 -6.36
CA ALA A 89 -13.92 31.56 -5.82
C ALA A 89 -14.78 30.89 -4.72
N GLY A 90 -16.11 31.10 -4.76
CA GLY A 90 -17.05 30.54 -3.79
C GLY A 90 -17.02 31.22 -2.41
N ALA A 91 -16.54 32.46 -2.33
CA ALA A 91 -16.57 33.25 -1.10
C ALA A 91 -17.98 33.39 -0.52
N VAL A 92 -18.05 33.51 0.81
CA VAL A 92 -19.29 33.57 1.59
C VAL A 92 -19.35 34.80 2.48
N GLN A 93 -20.56 35.25 2.79
CA GLN A 93 -20.79 36.38 3.68
C GLN A 93 -21.36 35.91 5.03
N PRO A 94 -20.86 36.41 6.18
CA PRO A 94 -21.39 36.07 7.49
C PRO A 94 -22.68 36.82 7.81
N PHE A 95 -23.67 36.13 8.36
CA PHE A 95 -24.89 36.72 8.90
C PHE A 95 -25.11 36.20 10.33
N THR A 96 -25.49 37.07 11.26
CA THR A 96 -25.59 36.76 12.71
C THR A 96 -27.02 36.95 13.23
N THR A 97 -27.46 36.10 14.16
CA THR A 97 -28.74 36.30 14.87
C THR A 97 -28.55 36.87 16.28
N PRO A 98 -29.33 37.88 16.72
CA PRO A 98 -29.27 38.42 18.07
C PRO A 98 -30.13 37.66 19.09
N THR A 99 -30.89 36.63 18.67
CA THR A 99 -31.95 36.01 19.48
C THR A 99 -31.81 34.49 19.57
N THR A 100 -32.08 33.93 20.76
CA THR A 100 -32.25 32.49 20.97
C THR A 100 -33.71 32.10 20.75
N ALA A 101 -34.03 31.30 19.73
CA ALA A 101 -35.38 30.78 19.48
C ALA A 101 -35.42 29.62 18.47
N SER A 102 -36.61 29.09 18.19
CA SER A 102 -36.86 28.15 17.08
C SER A 102 -36.90 28.80 15.70
N ASP A 103 -37.28 30.08 15.67
CA ASP A 103 -37.52 30.92 14.50
C ASP A 103 -36.80 32.25 14.76
N VAL A 104 -35.75 32.52 14.00
CA VAL A 104 -34.87 33.67 14.23
C VAL A 104 -34.58 34.40 12.92
N ARG A 105 -34.13 35.65 13.03
CA ARG A 105 -33.66 36.43 11.88
C ARG A 105 -32.16 36.63 11.96
N PHE A 106 -31.48 36.29 10.88
CA PHE A 106 -30.05 36.49 10.65
C PHE A 106 -29.85 37.78 9.86
N TRP A 107 -28.90 38.61 10.29
CA TRP A 107 -28.60 39.93 9.72
C TRP A 107 -27.15 39.99 9.25
N GLY A 108 -26.90 40.60 8.10
CA GLY A 108 -25.58 40.66 7.47
C GLY A 108 -25.61 41.37 6.14
N GLN A 109 -24.55 41.23 5.35
CA GLN A 109 -24.42 41.87 4.04
C GLN A 109 -24.30 40.84 2.93
N ALA A 110 -25.05 41.01 1.84
CA ALA A 110 -24.91 40.25 0.60
C ALA A 110 -25.31 41.14 -0.59
N PRO A 111 -24.94 40.83 -1.84
CA PRO A 111 -25.39 41.60 -2.98
C PRO A 111 -26.87 41.30 -3.25
N ASP A 112 -27.66 42.36 -3.45
CA ASP A 112 -29.07 42.28 -3.85
C ASP A 112 -29.25 41.63 -5.24
N ASN A 113 -30.45 41.10 -5.52
CA ASN A 113 -30.85 40.44 -6.76
C ASN A 113 -29.98 39.24 -7.17
N LYS A 114 -29.39 38.55 -6.19
CA LYS A 114 -28.57 37.33 -6.39
C LYS A 114 -29.24 36.03 -5.95
N ALA A 115 -30.52 36.08 -5.57
CA ALA A 115 -31.30 34.89 -5.22
C ALA A 115 -31.29 33.87 -6.38
N PRO A 116 -31.23 32.55 -6.09
CA PRO A 116 -31.26 31.93 -4.77
C PRO A 116 -29.93 32.07 -4.01
N TYR A 117 -30.03 32.34 -2.71
CA TYR A 117 -28.89 32.29 -1.79
C TYR A 117 -28.82 30.91 -1.15
N PHE A 118 -27.62 30.46 -0.80
CA PHE A 118 -27.37 29.18 -0.15
C PHE A 118 -26.74 29.45 1.21
N MET A 119 -27.28 28.84 2.27
CA MET A 119 -26.76 29.02 3.62
C MET A 119 -26.00 27.79 4.11
N MET A 120 -25.02 28.02 4.98
CA MET A 120 -24.39 26.99 5.80
C MET A 120 -24.25 27.46 7.25
N TYR A 121 -24.51 26.59 8.20
CA TYR A 121 -24.19 26.74 9.61
C TYR A 121 -23.21 25.62 10.04
N PRO A 122 -22.33 25.86 11.02
CA PRO A 122 -21.85 27.17 11.46
C PRO A 122 -21.00 27.83 10.38
N TYR A 123 -20.91 29.17 10.44
CA TYR A 123 -19.90 29.92 9.70
C TYR A 123 -18.49 29.50 10.16
N GLN A 124 -17.60 29.21 9.21
CA GLN A 124 -16.18 28.95 9.46
C GLN A 124 -15.30 29.87 8.60
N ASN A 125 -14.15 30.26 9.12
CA ASN A 125 -13.17 30.98 8.31
C ASN A 125 -12.62 30.05 7.20
N GLY A 126 -12.52 30.56 5.96
CA GLY A 126 -12.12 29.77 4.79
C GLY A 126 -13.20 28.83 4.22
N GLN A 127 -14.42 28.82 4.80
CA GLN A 127 -15.57 28.10 4.26
C GLN A 127 -15.95 28.64 2.87
N LYS A 128 -16.45 27.76 1.99
CA LYS A 128 -16.87 28.13 0.63
C LYS A 128 -18.22 27.53 0.27
N ILE A 129 -18.99 28.28 -0.50
CA ILE A 129 -20.25 27.84 -1.10
C ILE A 129 -20.22 28.24 -2.59
N GLU A 130 -20.00 27.25 -3.45
CA GLU A 130 -19.99 27.41 -4.90
C GLU A 130 -21.36 27.03 -5.47
N VAL A 131 -22.04 27.98 -6.12
CA VAL A 131 -23.37 27.75 -6.71
C VAL A 131 -23.22 27.06 -8.07
N LEU A 132 -23.61 25.79 -8.14
CA LEU A 132 -23.54 24.96 -9.34
C LEU A 132 -24.78 25.10 -10.23
N ALA A 133 -25.96 25.25 -9.63
CA ALA A 133 -27.23 25.50 -10.28
C ALA A 133 -28.18 26.26 -9.34
N ASN A 134 -29.33 26.72 -9.84
CA ASN A 134 -30.31 27.44 -9.01
C ASN A 134 -30.80 26.61 -7.81
N ASN A 135 -30.78 25.28 -7.89
CA ASN A 135 -31.14 24.38 -6.79
C ASN A 135 -29.95 23.58 -6.22
N LYS A 136 -28.71 23.84 -6.67
CA LYS A 136 -27.54 23.01 -6.31
C LYS A 136 -26.32 23.85 -5.95
N ALA A 137 -25.69 23.53 -4.82
CA ALA A 137 -24.44 24.15 -4.39
C ALA A 137 -23.45 23.13 -3.85
N LYS A 138 -22.17 23.49 -3.89
CA LYS A 138 -21.05 22.74 -3.35
C LYS A 138 -20.45 23.48 -2.17
N TYR A 139 -20.42 22.82 -1.03
CA TYR A 139 -19.99 23.35 0.25
C TYR A 139 -18.59 22.82 0.56
N THR A 140 -17.67 23.68 0.97
CA THR A 140 -16.35 23.28 1.49
C THR A 140 -16.18 23.81 2.90
N TYR A 141 -15.90 22.91 3.85
CA TYR A 141 -15.87 23.18 5.29
C TYR A 141 -14.96 22.15 5.99
N SER A 142 -14.66 22.35 7.28
CA SER A 142 -13.84 21.42 8.06
C SER A 142 -14.59 20.90 9.27
N ILE A 143 -14.76 19.58 9.37
CA ILE A 143 -15.26 18.92 10.57
C ILE A 143 -14.11 18.88 11.59
N PRO A 144 -14.19 19.59 12.73
CA PRO A 144 -13.05 19.71 13.63
C PRO A 144 -12.66 18.37 14.29
N LYS A 145 -11.35 18.17 14.44
CA LYS A 145 -10.76 17.00 15.11
C LYS A 145 -11.02 16.97 16.62
N THR A 146 -11.43 18.11 17.19
CA THR A 146 -11.80 18.26 18.60
C THR A 146 -13.19 18.89 18.68
N GLN A 147 -14.05 18.32 19.52
CA GLN A 147 -15.41 18.81 19.79
C GLN A 147 -15.56 19.01 21.31
N THR A 148 -16.28 20.06 21.71
CA THR A 148 -16.53 20.33 23.12
C THR A 148 -17.56 19.33 23.67
N ALA A 149 -17.25 18.68 24.79
CA ALA A 149 -18.21 17.85 25.51
C ALA A 149 -19.13 18.74 26.36
N ILE A 150 -20.41 18.78 26.02
CA ILE A 150 -21.43 19.56 26.73
C ILE A 150 -22.48 18.60 27.29
N ALA A 151 -22.83 18.76 28.57
CA ALA A 151 -23.85 17.93 29.20
C ALA A 151 -25.22 18.16 28.54
N GLY A 152 -25.89 17.09 28.11
CA GLY A 152 -27.23 17.13 27.53
C GLY A 152 -27.34 17.67 26.09
N THR A 153 -26.24 18.08 25.45
CA THR A 153 -26.25 18.61 24.06
C THR A 153 -24.93 18.30 23.32
N PHE A 154 -24.90 18.59 22.02
CA PHE A 154 -23.69 18.61 21.21
C PHE A 154 -23.05 20.00 21.18
N ASP A 155 -21.82 20.11 20.68
CA ASP A 155 -21.15 21.38 20.40
C ASP A 155 -21.74 22.06 19.13
N PRO A 156 -22.34 23.26 19.22
CA PRO A 156 -22.89 23.97 18.06
C PRO A 156 -21.90 24.10 16.90
N LYS A 157 -20.62 24.31 17.20
CA LYS A 157 -19.58 24.68 16.22
C LYS A 157 -19.17 23.54 15.29
N VAL A 158 -19.76 22.37 15.45
CA VAL A 158 -19.47 21.16 14.66
C VAL A 158 -20.72 20.49 14.09
N ASN A 159 -21.92 20.98 14.40
CA ASN A 159 -23.17 20.48 13.83
C ASN A 159 -23.51 21.18 12.51
N PHE A 160 -22.91 20.71 11.41
CA PHE A 160 -23.07 21.33 10.10
C PHE A 160 -24.47 21.16 9.52
N ALA A 161 -25.06 22.27 9.07
CA ALA A 161 -26.36 22.31 8.40
C ALA A 161 -26.34 23.24 7.18
N VAL A 162 -27.20 22.99 6.20
CA VAL A 162 -27.31 23.75 4.94
C VAL A 162 -28.76 24.06 4.60
N GLY A 163 -28.97 25.07 3.76
CA GLY A 163 -30.30 25.47 3.30
C GLY A 163 -30.26 26.31 2.03
N ILE A 164 -31.42 26.50 1.42
CA ILE A 164 -31.63 27.37 0.26
C ILE A 164 -32.64 28.47 0.60
N ILE A 165 -32.34 29.69 0.18
CA ILE A 165 -33.18 30.88 0.31
C ILE A 165 -33.59 31.27 -1.13
N PRO A 166 -34.73 30.78 -1.65
CA PRO A 166 -35.10 30.97 -3.05
C PRO A 166 -35.47 32.42 -3.38
N GLN A 167 -35.92 33.19 -2.39
CA GLN A 167 -36.25 34.62 -2.47
C GLN A 167 -35.94 35.25 -1.10
N GLU A 168 -35.42 36.48 -1.06
CA GLU A 168 -34.95 37.13 0.17
C GLU A 168 -35.97 37.11 1.34
N TYR A 169 -37.22 37.45 1.04
CA TYR A 169 -38.28 37.53 2.04
C TYR A 169 -38.88 36.18 2.43
N LYS A 170 -38.55 35.09 1.72
CA LYS A 170 -39.02 33.74 2.07
C LYS A 170 -38.11 33.16 3.16
N PRO A 171 -38.68 32.57 4.22
CA PRO A 171 -37.87 31.93 5.24
C PRO A 171 -37.24 30.65 4.69
N PHE A 172 -36.10 30.27 5.27
CA PHE A 172 -35.41 29.02 4.93
C PHE A 172 -35.47 27.99 6.06
N VAL A 173 -35.19 26.74 5.70
CA VAL A 173 -35.02 25.61 6.62
C VAL A 173 -33.56 25.17 6.57
N ALA A 174 -32.96 24.93 7.73
CA ALA A 174 -31.62 24.35 7.85
C ALA A 174 -31.71 22.83 8.03
N TYR A 175 -30.94 22.11 7.22
CA TYR A 175 -30.87 20.65 7.20
C TYR A 175 -29.45 20.19 7.55
N ASN A 176 -29.29 19.39 8.61
CA ASN A 176 -27.99 18.83 8.98
C ASN A 176 -27.36 18.05 7.83
N LEU A 177 -26.03 18.04 7.78
CA LEU A 177 -25.21 17.13 6.99
C LEU A 177 -24.64 15.97 7.82
N CYS A 178 -24.76 16.04 9.15
CA CYS A 178 -24.20 15.08 10.11
C CYS A 178 -25.30 14.33 10.89
N GLY A 179 -24.89 13.27 11.60
CA GLY A 179 -25.70 12.59 12.62
C GLY A 179 -25.11 12.74 14.01
N LEU A 180 -25.86 12.36 15.05
CA LEU A 180 -25.41 12.41 16.45
C LEU A 180 -25.15 11.01 16.99
N LEU A 181 -23.98 10.78 17.56
CA LEU A 181 -23.72 9.62 18.43
C LEU A 181 -24.02 10.01 19.87
N GLN A 182 -25.02 9.36 20.47
CA GLN A 182 -25.45 9.57 21.85
C GLN A 182 -24.86 8.47 22.75
N PHE A 183 -24.41 8.85 23.95
CA PHE A 183 -24.08 7.90 25.02
C PHE A 183 -24.15 8.58 26.39
N SER A 184 -24.24 7.77 27.44
CA SER A 184 -23.88 8.13 28.81
C SER A 184 -22.90 7.08 29.38
N PHE A 185 -22.32 7.31 30.56
CA PHE A 185 -21.42 6.35 31.20
C PHE A 185 -21.50 6.42 32.73
N HIS A 186 -21.04 5.36 33.40
CA HIS A 186 -20.95 5.30 34.86
C HIS A 186 -19.85 4.32 35.33
N GLY A 187 -19.50 4.38 36.61
CA GLY A 187 -18.44 3.60 37.26
C GLY A 187 -17.09 4.32 37.38
N VAL A 188 -16.98 5.55 36.87
CA VAL A 188 -15.74 6.38 36.91
C VAL A 188 -16.10 7.87 36.84
N SER A 189 -15.75 8.63 37.87
CA SER A 189 -16.14 10.06 38.02
C SER A 189 -15.11 11.08 37.49
N ASN A 190 -13.91 10.65 37.11
CA ASN A 190 -12.79 11.53 36.76
C ASN A 190 -12.37 11.44 35.28
N VAL A 191 -13.32 11.23 34.37
CA VAL A 191 -13.08 11.25 32.91
C VAL A 191 -12.74 12.68 32.46
N ALA A 192 -11.50 12.90 32.02
CA ALA A 192 -11.00 14.19 31.57
C ALA A 192 -11.27 14.44 30.08
N GLN A 193 -11.29 13.38 29.25
CA GLN A 193 -11.64 13.45 27.83
C GLN A 193 -12.01 12.05 27.31
N ILE A 194 -12.66 12.00 26.15
CA ILE A 194 -12.93 10.75 25.41
C ILE A 194 -12.37 10.89 23.99
N LYS A 195 -11.54 9.94 23.54
CA LYS A 195 -11.18 9.84 22.13
C LYS A 195 -12.06 8.80 21.44
N LEU A 196 -12.84 9.22 20.45
CA LEU A 196 -13.57 8.34 19.55
C LEU A 196 -12.65 7.95 18.41
N ILE A 197 -12.52 6.65 18.14
CA ILE A 197 -11.56 6.12 17.18
C ILE A 197 -12.28 5.14 16.25
N SER A 198 -12.32 5.42 14.95
CA SER A 198 -12.89 4.48 13.98
C SER A 198 -12.00 3.24 13.84
N ARG A 199 -12.62 2.06 13.84
CA ARG A 199 -11.90 0.78 13.81
C ARG A 199 -11.53 0.35 12.39
N GLY A 200 -12.31 0.74 11.38
CA GLY A 200 -12.03 0.48 9.96
C GLY A 200 -11.27 1.61 9.26
N LEU A 201 -10.80 2.62 10.01
CA LEU A 201 -10.08 3.81 9.52
C LEU A 201 -10.93 4.76 8.68
N GLU A 202 -12.25 4.61 8.74
CA GLU A 202 -13.22 5.57 8.20
C GLU A 202 -13.01 6.96 8.83
N ALA A 203 -13.19 8.01 8.02
CA ALA A 203 -12.99 9.39 8.45
C ALA A 203 -14.12 9.86 9.38
N LEU A 204 -13.75 10.45 10.52
CA LEU A 204 -14.66 11.07 11.49
C LEU A 204 -14.53 12.60 11.51
N ALA A 205 -13.37 13.13 11.12
CA ALA A 205 -13.07 14.56 11.07
C ALA A 205 -12.03 14.90 9.97
N GLY A 206 -11.94 16.17 9.59
CA GLY A 206 -11.12 16.67 8.48
C GLY A 206 -11.92 17.58 7.53
N ASP A 207 -11.27 18.00 6.45
CA ASP A 207 -11.90 18.88 5.45
C ASP A 207 -12.83 18.08 4.55
N VAL A 208 -14.01 18.62 4.28
CA VAL A 208 -15.10 17.97 3.54
C VAL A 208 -15.56 18.88 2.41
N SER A 209 -15.80 18.28 1.24
CA SER A 209 -16.58 18.88 0.17
C SER A 209 -17.89 18.12 0.00
N THR A 210 -19.01 18.83 0.14
CA THR A 210 -20.35 18.25 0.04
C THR A 210 -21.13 18.94 -1.08
N GLU A 211 -21.56 18.18 -2.07
CA GLU A 211 -22.53 18.67 -3.06
C GLU A 211 -23.95 18.40 -2.56
N VAL A 212 -24.79 19.44 -2.56
CA VAL A 212 -26.17 19.38 -2.09
C VAL A 212 -27.10 19.90 -3.17
N GLU A 213 -28.12 19.11 -3.47
CA GLU A 213 -29.21 19.49 -4.36
C GLU A 213 -30.50 19.62 -3.56
N PHE A 214 -31.23 20.71 -3.78
CA PHE A 214 -32.52 21.01 -3.17
C PHE A 214 -33.65 20.74 -4.17
N LYS A 215 -34.81 20.34 -3.65
CA LYS A 215 -36.05 20.20 -4.40
C LYS A 215 -36.73 21.57 -4.55
N ASP A 216 -37.67 21.71 -5.49
CA ASP A 216 -38.37 22.97 -5.78
C ASP A 216 -39.10 23.59 -4.56
N ASN A 217 -39.51 22.75 -3.60
CA ASN A 217 -40.11 23.19 -2.33
C ASN A 217 -39.11 23.66 -1.27
N GLY A 218 -37.81 23.76 -1.61
CA GLY A 218 -36.72 24.13 -0.70
C GLY A 218 -36.24 23.01 0.23
N THR A 219 -36.83 21.80 0.17
CA THR A 219 -36.35 20.68 0.96
C THR A 219 -35.06 20.10 0.38
N ILE A 220 -34.17 19.64 1.25
CA ILE A 220 -32.94 18.97 0.82
C ILE A 220 -33.25 17.66 0.09
N GLY A 221 -32.67 17.49 -1.10
CA GLY A 221 -32.65 16.26 -1.87
C GLY A 221 -31.41 15.44 -1.51
N THR A 222 -30.49 15.31 -2.47
CA THR A 222 -29.23 14.59 -2.27
C THR A 222 -28.20 15.46 -1.55
N ALA A 223 -27.37 14.83 -0.72
CA ALA A 223 -26.21 15.43 -0.09
C ALA A 223 -25.06 14.43 -0.14
N ASN A 224 -24.07 14.68 -1.00
CA ASN A 224 -22.95 13.77 -1.25
C ASN A 224 -21.65 14.37 -0.70
N SER A 225 -21.21 13.86 0.45
CA SER A 225 -20.02 14.33 1.16
C SER A 225 -18.78 13.52 0.75
N THR A 226 -17.66 14.22 0.51
CA THR A 226 -16.35 13.63 0.23
C THR A 226 -15.29 14.28 1.11
N PHE A 227 -14.45 13.49 1.77
CA PHE A 227 -13.31 14.02 2.52
C PHE A 227 -12.18 14.39 1.57
N VAL A 228 -11.55 15.55 1.81
CA VAL A 228 -10.34 15.96 1.11
C VAL A 228 -9.20 15.02 1.50
N ALA A 229 -8.44 14.55 0.52
CA ALA A 229 -7.34 13.63 0.77
C ALA A 229 -6.25 14.27 1.66
N ASN A 230 -5.72 13.47 2.59
CA ASN A 230 -4.67 13.80 3.56
C ASN A 230 -5.08 14.72 4.72
N THR A 231 -6.25 15.36 4.69
CA THR A 231 -6.75 16.19 5.81
C THR A 231 -7.53 15.36 6.84
N GLN A 232 -8.05 14.20 6.41
CA GLN A 232 -8.96 13.36 7.16
C GLN A 232 -8.31 12.48 8.23
N THR A 233 -9.03 12.29 9.34
CA THR A 233 -8.66 11.43 10.46
C THR A 233 -9.85 10.58 10.91
N GLY A 234 -9.57 9.35 11.34
CA GLY A 234 -10.54 8.46 11.99
C GLY A 234 -10.61 8.67 13.51
N ILE A 235 -10.35 9.89 14.00
CA ILE A 235 -10.29 10.23 15.43
C ILE A 235 -11.08 11.52 15.68
N VAL A 236 -11.89 11.55 16.73
CA VAL A 236 -12.46 12.77 17.32
C VAL A 236 -12.08 12.85 18.79
N ASN A 237 -11.48 13.96 19.20
CA ASN A 237 -11.23 14.32 20.59
C ASN A 237 -12.49 14.97 21.16
N TYR A 238 -13.07 14.39 22.20
CA TYR A 238 -14.26 14.90 22.87
C TYR A 238 -13.88 15.35 24.28
N VAL A 239 -13.85 16.66 24.51
CA VAL A 239 -13.19 17.26 25.68
C VAL A 239 -14.13 18.28 26.33
N PRO A 240 -14.42 18.21 27.64
CA PRO A 240 -15.24 19.21 28.32
C PRO A 240 -14.54 20.58 28.31
N ALA A 241 -15.33 21.67 28.32
CA ALA A 241 -14.78 23.03 28.34
C ALA A 241 -13.93 23.31 29.60
N SER A 242 -14.24 22.64 30.72
CA SER A 242 -13.44 22.64 31.95
C SER A 242 -13.80 21.42 32.81
N GLY A 243 -12.88 21.01 33.69
CA GLY A 243 -13.12 19.94 34.66
C GLY A 243 -13.18 18.54 34.05
N THR A 244 -14.12 17.72 34.53
CA THR A 244 -14.34 16.34 34.09
C THR A 244 -15.76 16.15 33.56
N MET A 245 -15.96 15.11 32.76
CA MET A 245 -17.27 14.69 32.28
C MET A 245 -18.06 14.01 33.41
N ALA A 246 -19.36 14.29 33.50
CA ALA A 246 -20.23 13.78 34.55
C ALA A 246 -20.82 12.41 34.20
N GLU A 247 -20.92 11.54 35.21
CA GLU A 247 -21.56 10.23 35.08
C GLU A 247 -23.08 10.37 34.88
N ASN A 248 -23.71 9.33 34.30
CA ASN A 248 -25.14 9.22 34.02
C ASN A 248 -25.74 10.42 33.26
N THR A 249 -24.89 11.15 32.54
CA THR A 249 -25.24 12.33 31.75
C THR A 249 -25.16 11.97 30.27
N ASN A 250 -26.19 12.35 29.49
CA ASN A 250 -26.17 12.17 28.03
C ASN A 250 -25.19 13.15 27.39
N TYR A 251 -24.36 12.62 26.50
CA TYR A 251 -23.41 13.33 25.67
C TYR A 251 -23.68 13.03 24.20
N PHE A 252 -23.46 14.02 23.34
CA PHE A 252 -23.77 13.95 21.91
C PHE A 252 -22.54 14.38 21.11
N VAL A 253 -21.96 13.45 20.34
CA VAL A 253 -20.84 13.70 19.43
C VAL A 253 -21.38 13.81 18.02
N VAL A 254 -21.01 14.87 17.30
CA VAL A 254 -21.43 15.03 15.90
C VAL A 254 -20.49 14.23 15.01
N LEU A 255 -21.03 13.34 14.18
CA LEU A 255 -20.24 12.53 13.25
C LEU A 255 -20.74 12.70 11.80
N PRO A 256 -19.84 12.63 10.81
CA PRO A 256 -20.22 12.60 9.40
C PRO A 256 -21.11 11.39 9.11
N THR A 257 -22.02 11.53 8.16
CA THR A 257 -22.89 10.42 7.76
C THR A 257 -22.10 9.31 7.06
N GLY A 258 -22.41 8.06 7.39
CA GLY A 258 -21.74 6.90 6.83
C GLY A 258 -21.85 5.67 7.71
N LYS A 259 -21.27 4.57 7.23
CA LYS A 259 -21.19 3.29 7.95
C LYS A 259 -19.77 3.05 8.44
N LEU A 260 -19.61 3.00 9.77
CA LEU A 260 -18.37 2.59 10.43
C LEU A 260 -18.40 1.07 10.54
N ALA A 261 -17.93 0.39 9.49
CA ALA A 261 -18.20 -1.03 9.24
C ALA A 261 -17.53 -1.97 10.26
N SER A 262 -16.40 -1.54 10.83
CA SER A 262 -15.72 -2.26 11.92
C SER A 262 -16.09 -1.72 13.32
N GLY A 263 -17.06 -0.81 13.41
CA GLY A 263 -17.45 -0.15 14.64
C GLY A 263 -16.44 0.90 15.15
N LEU A 264 -16.57 1.22 16.44
CA LEU A 264 -15.88 2.32 17.11
C LEU A 264 -15.13 1.83 18.36
N THR A 265 -14.07 2.53 18.73
CA THR A 265 -13.51 2.48 20.10
C THR A 265 -13.74 3.82 20.76
N LEU A 266 -14.34 3.83 21.95
CA LEU A 266 -14.36 4.98 22.86
C LEU A 266 -13.25 4.76 23.89
N ALA A 267 -12.22 5.60 23.87
CA ALA A 267 -11.17 5.62 24.88
C ALA A 267 -11.45 6.73 25.88
N PHE A 268 -11.89 6.37 27.08
CA PHE A 268 -12.12 7.27 28.20
C PHE A 268 -10.78 7.51 28.89
N ILE A 269 -10.27 8.74 28.89
CA ILE A 269 -8.99 9.10 29.52
C ILE A 269 -9.27 9.87 30.80
N LEU A 270 -8.62 9.46 31.88
CA LEU A 270 -8.85 9.94 33.23
C LEU A 270 -7.87 11.05 33.60
N THR A 271 -8.18 11.81 34.65
CA THR A 271 -7.31 12.90 35.15
C THR A 271 -5.93 12.44 35.61
N ASP A 272 -5.74 11.15 35.90
CA ASP A 272 -4.44 10.56 36.26
C ASP A 272 -3.66 9.96 35.07
N GLY A 273 -4.12 10.21 33.84
CA GLY A 273 -3.51 9.72 32.60
C GLY A 273 -3.85 8.26 32.25
N LYS A 274 -4.53 7.52 33.13
CA LYS A 274 -5.02 6.18 32.78
C LYS A 274 -6.16 6.27 31.77
N SER A 275 -6.38 5.17 31.05
CA SER A 275 -7.47 5.05 30.08
C SER A 275 -8.26 3.75 30.23
N LEU A 276 -9.50 3.79 29.76
CA LEU A 276 -10.40 2.64 29.59
C LEU A 276 -10.91 2.63 28.15
N GLN A 277 -10.71 1.52 27.44
CA GLN A 277 -11.18 1.36 26.06
C GLN A 277 -12.46 0.51 26.01
N VAL A 278 -13.54 1.09 25.49
CA VAL A 278 -14.78 0.39 25.16
C VAL A 278 -14.81 0.18 23.65
N LYS A 279 -14.81 -1.09 23.22
CA LYS A 279 -14.77 -1.49 21.80
C LYS A 279 -16.16 -1.93 21.36
N LEU A 280 -16.78 -1.16 20.50
CA LEU A 280 -18.02 -1.47 19.82
C LEU A 280 -17.64 -2.25 18.55
N ASN A 281 -18.01 -3.53 18.50
CA ASN A 281 -17.65 -4.42 17.39
C ASN A 281 -18.63 -4.38 16.23
N ASP A 282 -19.89 -4.04 16.51
CA ASP A 282 -20.94 -3.95 15.52
C ASP A 282 -20.80 -2.68 14.68
N ALA A 283 -21.32 -2.74 13.45
CA ALA A 283 -21.26 -1.61 12.54
C ALA A 283 -22.15 -0.46 13.05
N VAL A 284 -21.58 0.74 13.14
CA VAL A 284 -22.30 1.95 13.56
C VAL A 284 -22.69 2.74 12.32
N ASN A 285 -23.99 2.92 12.10
CA ASN A 285 -24.54 3.70 10.98
C ASN A 285 -24.89 5.10 11.47
N ILE A 286 -24.13 6.10 11.05
CA ILE A 286 -24.44 7.51 11.34
C ILE A 286 -25.29 8.05 10.20
N GLU A 287 -26.53 8.41 10.53
CA GLU A 287 -27.52 8.91 9.56
C GLU A 287 -27.83 10.39 9.79
N ARG A 288 -28.12 11.09 8.68
CA ARG A 288 -28.33 12.53 8.64
C ARG A 288 -29.49 12.94 9.54
N ALA A 289 -29.26 13.87 10.47
CA ALA A 289 -30.24 14.36 11.44
C ALA A 289 -30.87 13.27 12.34
N LYS A 290 -30.28 12.07 12.43
CA LYS A 290 -30.69 11.01 13.37
C LYS A 290 -29.73 10.89 14.53
N ARG A 291 -30.18 10.21 15.59
CA ARG A 291 -29.37 9.81 16.74
C ARG A 291 -29.06 8.32 16.67
N TYR A 292 -27.82 7.95 16.94
CA TYR A 292 -27.40 6.58 17.19
C TYR A 292 -27.04 6.47 18.68
N ASP A 293 -27.88 5.80 19.47
CA ASP A 293 -27.70 5.70 20.92
C ASP A 293 -26.91 4.44 21.31
N LEU A 294 -25.86 4.64 22.10
CA LEU A 294 -25.04 3.58 22.69
C LEU A 294 -25.49 3.19 24.10
N GLY A 295 -26.47 3.91 24.67
CA GLY A 295 -26.96 3.71 26.02
C GLY A 295 -26.00 4.17 27.11
N ASN A 296 -26.14 3.60 28.31
CA ASN A 296 -25.32 3.92 29.48
C ASN A 296 -24.17 2.91 29.64
N ILE A 297 -22.96 3.34 29.29
CA ILE A 297 -21.75 2.53 29.23
C ILE A 297 -21.19 2.30 30.63
N ALA A 298 -21.20 1.04 31.09
CA ALA A 298 -20.57 0.64 32.35
C ALA A 298 -19.04 0.60 32.21
N LEU A 299 -18.35 1.45 32.96
CA LEU A 299 -16.89 1.50 33.06
C LEU A 299 -16.41 0.81 34.34
N ASN A 300 -15.29 0.09 34.26
CA ASN A 300 -14.69 -0.57 35.42
C ASN A 300 -13.33 0.06 35.73
N ALA A 301 -13.31 0.93 36.75
CA ALA A 301 -12.11 1.65 37.21
C ALA A 301 -10.90 0.74 37.46
N SER A 302 -11.09 -0.51 37.91
CA SER A 302 -9.96 -1.42 38.19
C SER A 302 -9.21 -1.91 36.95
N LYS A 303 -9.79 -1.73 35.75
CA LYS A 303 -9.15 -2.02 34.46
C LYS A 303 -8.42 -0.81 33.87
N ALA A 304 -8.48 0.36 34.51
CA ALA A 304 -7.88 1.58 34.00
C ALA A 304 -6.34 1.48 34.06
N LYS A 305 -5.68 1.76 32.95
CA LYS A 305 -4.20 1.71 32.84
C LYS A 305 -3.69 2.79 31.90
N VAL A 306 -2.45 3.23 32.12
CA VAL A 306 -1.75 4.06 31.14
C VAL A 306 -1.40 3.16 29.95
N GLU A 307 -1.75 3.56 28.73
CA GLU A 307 -1.44 2.77 27.54
C GLU A 307 -0.05 3.15 27.04
N ILE A 308 0.97 2.45 27.56
CA ILE A 308 2.37 2.67 27.24
C ILE A 308 2.80 1.79 26.06
N LEU A 309 3.45 2.42 25.08
CA LEU A 309 4.39 1.77 24.17
C LEU A 309 5.77 1.79 24.83
N SER A 310 6.30 0.60 25.15
CA SER A 310 7.59 0.44 25.86
C SER A 310 8.79 0.15 24.95
N ASN A 311 8.55 -0.12 23.66
CA ASN A 311 9.59 -0.49 22.70
C ASN A 311 10.35 0.77 22.23
N LYS A 312 11.45 1.07 22.91
CA LYS A 312 12.24 2.29 22.68
C LYS A 312 12.81 2.38 21.27
N GLY A 313 13.35 1.28 20.73
CA GLY A 313 13.84 1.24 19.34
C GLY A 313 12.72 1.53 18.33
N LEU A 314 11.53 0.96 18.51
CA LEU A 314 10.38 1.29 17.64
C LEU A 314 9.96 2.76 17.77
N ILE A 315 9.94 3.33 18.99
CA ILE A 315 9.67 4.76 19.21
C ILE A 315 10.71 5.64 18.51
N GLU A 316 11.99 5.31 18.62
CA GLU A 316 13.08 6.07 17.99
C GLU A 316 12.98 6.06 16.46
N SER A 317 12.73 4.90 15.84
CA SER A 317 12.55 4.79 14.39
C SER A 317 11.31 5.53 13.90
N VAL A 318 10.23 5.52 14.68
CA VAL A 318 9.02 6.33 14.40
C VAL A 318 9.30 7.82 14.57
N LYS A 319 10.08 8.23 15.57
CA LYS A 319 10.44 9.65 15.81
C LYS A 319 11.23 10.26 14.66
N GLN A 320 12.01 9.46 13.94
CA GLN A 320 12.69 9.89 12.70
C GLN A 320 11.71 10.25 11.57
N GLN A 321 10.46 9.75 11.62
CA GLN A 321 9.39 10.01 10.66
C GLN A 321 8.32 10.98 11.22
N ILE A 322 8.21 11.12 12.54
CA ILE A 322 7.31 12.05 13.24
C ILE A 322 8.10 12.76 14.36
N SER A 323 8.51 14.01 14.12
CA SER A 323 9.48 14.71 14.96
C SER A 323 8.95 15.18 16.33
N ASP A 324 7.63 15.33 16.50
CA ASP A 324 7.02 16.04 17.63
C ASP A 324 6.28 15.12 18.64
N LEU A 325 6.62 13.83 18.70
CA LEU A 325 6.08 12.89 19.69
C LEU A 325 6.44 13.28 21.14
N GLU A 326 5.45 13.24 22.03
CA GLU A 326 5.59 13.55 23.46
C GLU A 326 6.06 12.32 24.25
N ILE A 327 7.35 12.02 24.11
CA ILE A 327 8.03 10.88 24.76
C ILE A 327 8.26 11.17 26.26
N ASN A 328 8.17 10.15 27.10
CA ASN A 328 8.44 10.25 28.54
C ASN A 328 9.96 10.28 28.82
N PRO A 329 10.40 10.80 29.99
CA PRO A 329 11.83 10.88 30.32
C PRO A 329 12.58 9.54 30.33
N ASP A 330 11.86 8.42 30.50
CA ASP A 330 12.41 7.06 30.45
C ASP A 330 12.53 6.49 29.02
N GLY A 331 12.10 7.23 28.00
CA GLY A 331 12.08 6.81 26.59
C GLY A 331 10.83 6.02 26.18
N THR A 332 9.84 5.84 27.06
CA THR A 332 8.54 5.25 26.70
C THR A 332 7.59 6.29 26.11
N LEU A 333 6.52 5.82 25.45
CA LEU A 333 5.50 6.69 24.87
C LEU A 333 4.11 6.32 25.42
N ASP A 334 3.47 7.25 26.12
CA ASP A 334 2.05 7.15 26.43
C ASP A 334 1.23 7.51 25.19
N ILE A 335 0.41 6.56 24.72
CA ILE A 335 -0.40 6.69 23.51
C ILE A 335 -1.42 7.83 23.63
N TYR A 336 -1.93 8.13 24.83
CA TYR A 336 -2.98 9.13 25.04
C TYR A 336 -2.49 10.48 25.58
N LYS A 337 -1.19 10.59 25.88
CA LYS A 337 -0.58 11.86 26.27
C LYS A 337 -0.58 12.84 25.10
N GLY A 338 -1.15 14.03 25.34
CA GLY A 338 -1.30 15.08 24.35
C GLY A 338 -1.94 14.58 23.04
N ASN A 339 -1.19 14.70 21.95
CA ASN A 339 -1.62 14.29 20.60
C ASN A 339 -0.87 13.05 20.06
N ASN A 340 -0.29 12.21 20.93
CA ASN A 340 0.54 11.07 20.50
C ASN A 340 -0.22 10.06 19.61
N LEU A 341 -1.48 9.73 19.92
CA LEU A 341 -2.28 8.82 19.11
C LEU A 341 -2.53 9.38 17.69
N GLU A 342 -2.89 10.66 17.59
CA GLU A 342 -3.08 11.37 16.33
C GLU A 342 -1.82 11.35 15.48
N LYS A 343 -0.68 11.63 16.12
CA LYS A 343 0.66 11.62 15.50
C LYS A 343 1.01 10.22 15.00
N ILE A 344 0.91 9.19 15.83
CA ILE A 344 1.13 7.79 15.41
C ILE A 344 0.24 7.40 14.23
N LEU A 345 -1.05 7.76 14.26
CA LEU A 345 -2.00 7.43 13.19
C LEU A 345 -1.88 8.37 11.97
N SER A 346 -1.07 9.43 12.04
CA SER A 346 -0.70 10.21 10.85
C SER A 346 0.30 9.46 9.95
N LEU A 347 1.11 8.54 10.52
CA LEU A 347 2.03 7.70 9.75
C LEU A 347 1.24 6.71 8.90
N LYS A 348 1.31 6.89 7.58
CA LYS A 348 0.56 6.12 6.58
C LYS A 348 1.53 5.42 5.61
N GLY A 349 1.17 4.21 5.18
CA GLY A 349 1.93 3.49 4.16
C GLY A 349 3.13 2.74 4.73
N ASN A 350 4.36 3.17 4.41
CA ASN A 350 5.58 2.45 4.79
C ASN A 350 6.19 3.00 6.09
N LEU A 351 6.50 2.12 7.04
CA LEU A 351 7.34 2.44 8.20
C LEU A 351 8.77 1.96 7.92
N ASN A 352 9.71 2.89 7.91
CA ASN A 352 11.14 2.57 7.81
C ASN A 352 11.75 2.37 9.21
N ILE A 353 12.50 1.28 9.38
CA ILE A 353 13.23 0.94 10.61
C ILE A 353 14.64 0.55 10.18
N ALA A 354 15.55 1.53 10.09
CA ALA A 354 16.89 1.32 9.56
C ALA A 354 17.98 1.64 10.59
N ASN A 355 19.00 0.78 10.68
CA ASN A 355 20.22 0.96 11.46
C ASN A 355 20.00 1.32 12.94
N ASN A 356 18.94 0.78 13.55
CA ASN A 356 18.60 1.04 14.94
C ASN A 356 19.07 -0.12 15.84
N ASP A 357 20.21 0.03 16.50
CA ASP A 357 20.73 -0.98 17.43
C ASP A 357 19.90 -1.07 18.74
N ASN A 358 18.95 -0.16 19.01
CA ASN A 358 18.03 -0.25 20.16
C ASN A 358 16.75 -1.06 19.88
N ILE A 359 16.48 -1.46 18.63
CA ILE A 359 15.29 -2.30 18.33
C ILE A 359 15.63 -3.78 18.51
N THR A 360 14.89 -4.45 19.39
CA THR A 360 15.09 -5.87 19.74
C THR A 360 13.89 -6.75 19.40
N SER A 361 12.69 -6.17 19.34
CA SER A 361 11.46 -6.78 18.81
C SER A 361 10.61 -5.74 18.08
N LEU A 362 9.53 -6.18 17.43
CA LEU A 362 8.51 -5.31 16.82
C LEU A 362 7.26 -5.17 17.70
N ASP A 363 7.35 -5.42 19.01
CA ASP A 363 6.19 -5.28 19.90
C ASP A 363 5.75 -3.83 20.00
N GLY A 364 4.43 -3.61 19.94
CA GLY A 364 3.84 -2.29 19.83
C GLY A 364 3.50 -1.86 18.40
N LEU A 365 3.89 -2.62 17.37
CA LEU A 365 3.55 -2.30 15.98
C LEU A 365 2.02 -2.22 15.73
N GLN A 366 1.20 -2.84 16.58
CA GLN A 366 -0.28 -2.75 16.51
C GLN A 366 -0.85 -1.33 16.72
N TYR A 367 -0.08 -0.38 17.30
CA TYR A 367 -0.54 1.00 17.43
C TYR A 367 -0.48 1.76 16.09
N PHE A 368 0.39 1.35 15.17
CA PHE A 368 0.64 1.98 13.87
C PHE A 368 -0.35 1.48 12.82
N ARG A 369 -1.65 1.65 13.08
CA ARG A 369 -2.74 1.03 12.31
C ARG A 369 -2.82 1.45 10.83
N ASN A 370 -2.20 2.58 10.48
CA ASN A 370 -2.16 3.13 9.12
C ASN A 370 -0.89 2.73 8.34
N VAL A 371 0.05 2.03 8.98
CA VAL A 371 1.21 1.43 8.33
C VAL A 371 0.78 0.12 7.66
N THR A 372 0.94 0.06 6.34
CA THR A 372 0.62 -1.10 5.50
C THR A 372 1.85 -1.84 4.99
N SER A 373 3.04 -1.22 5.06
CA SER A 373 4.31 -1.76 4.59
C SER A 373 5.43 -1.55 5.62
N LEU A 374 6.44 -2.41 5.61
CA LEU A 374 7.63 -2.32 6.46
C LEU A 374 8.89 -2.39 5.61
N ASN A 375 9.87 -1.53 5.93
CA ASN A 375 11.26 -1.71 5.54
C ASN A 375 12.14 -1.78 6.80
N ILE A 376 12.83 -2.91 6.99
CA ILE A 376 13.62 -3.21 8.19
C ILE A 376 15.04 -3.57 7.73
N ASP A 377 15.99 -2.66 7.94
CA ASP A 377 17.37 -2.78 7.41
C ASP A 377 18.43 -2.53 8.49
N GLY A 378 19.47 -3.37 8.54
CA GLY A 378 20.67 -3.12 9.34
C GLY A 378 20.50 -3.14 10.87
N ASN A 379 19.35 -3.59 11.39
CA ASN A 379 19.07 -3.62 12.84
C ASN A 379 19.73 -4.84 13.50
N LYS A 380 20.94 -4.66 14.05
CA LYS A 380 21.78 -5.79 14.49
C LYS A 380 21.21 -6.57 15.67
N ASN A 381 20.51 -5.87 16.56
CA ASN A 381 19.95 -6.42 17.79
C ASN A 381 18.49 -6.89 17.65
N LEU A 382 17.86 -6.72 16.48
CA LEU A 382 16.55 -7.29 16.18
C LEU A 382 16.73 -8.81 16.06
N ALA A 383 16.11 -9.58 16.96
CA ALA A 383 16.49 -10.96 17.20
C ALA A 383 15.33 -11.94 17.33
N GLY A 384 15.62 -13.22 17.10
CA GLY A 384 14.67 -14.31 17.32
C GLY A 384 13.57 -14.40 16.26
N ASN A 385 12.35 -14.73 16.70
CA ASN A 385 11.20 -14.91 15.82
C ASN A 385 10.44 -13.59 15.60
N ILE A 386 10.40 -13.13 14.35
CA ILE A 386 9.64 -11.96 13.92
C ILE A 386 8.28 -12.43 13.41
N ASP A 387 7.33 -12.58 14.34
CA ASP A 387 5.93 -12.89 14.05
C ASP A 387 5.15 -11.62 13.69
N LEU A 388 4.82 -11.50 12.40
CA LEU A 388 4.00 -10.43 11.84
C LEU A 388 2.54 -10.87 11.62
N SER A 389 2.20 -12.15 11.82
CA SER A 389 0.89 -12.72 11.49
C SER A 389 -0.28 -11.99 12.17
N LYS A 390 -0.05 -11.43 13.36
CA LYS A 390 -1.01 -10.64 14.15
C LYS A 390 -1.27 -9.23 13.60
N TYR A 391 -0.42 -8.69 12.73
CA TYR A 391 -0.49 -7.32 12.23
C TYR A 391 -1.26 -7.22 10.90
N LYS A 392 -2.58 -7.48 10.95
CA LYS A 392 -3.46 -7.51 9.77
C LYS A 392 -3.59 -6.19 9.00
N GLN A 393 -3.06 -5.08 9.52
CA GLN A 393 -2.90 -3.84 8.76
C GLN A 393 -1.86 -3.94 7.62
N LEU A 394 -0.92 -4.88 7.73
CA LEU A 394 0.11 -5.12 6.72
C LEU A 394 -0.51 -5.77 5.47
N THR A 395 -0.55 -4.98 4.40
CA THR A 395 -1.24 -5.26 3.12
C THR A 395 -0.42 -4.82 1.90
N GLY A 396 0.71 -4.14 2.12
CA GLY A 396 1.65 -3.72 1.09
C GLY A 396 2.84 -4.67 0.98
N SER A 397 4.05 -4.12 1.12
CA SER A 397 5.32 -4.85 1.05
C SER A 397 5.96 -5.01 2.43
N VAL A 398 6.61 -6.14 2.68
CA VAL A 398 7.45 -6.36 3.87
C VAL A 398 8.86 -6.70 3.41
N GLU A 399 9.83 -5.87 3.79
CA GLU A 399 11.26 -6.05 3.49
C GLU A 399 12.05 -6.10 4.80
N ILE A 400 12.81 -7.19 5.01
CA ILE A 400 13.68 -7.42 6.15
C ILE A 400 15.05 -7.86 5.64
N GLN A 401 16.09 -7.09 5.94
CA GLN A 401 17.45 -7.34 5.46
C GLN A 401 18.51 -6.90 6.46
N HIS A 402 19.70 -7.49 6.37
CA HIS A 402 20.88 -7.17 7.21
C HIS A 402 20.61 -7.17 8.73
N CYS A 403 19.64 -7.96 9.21
CA CYS A 403 19.31 -8.12 10.62
C CYS A 403 19.81 -9.51 11.10
N PRO A 404 21.10 -9.67 11.43
CA PRO A 404 21.77 -10.97 11.56
C PRO A 404 21.25 -11.86 12.70
N ALA A 405 20.61 -11.29 13.73
CA ALA A 405 20.11 -12.04 14.88
C ALA A 405 18.67 -12.57 14.72
N VAL A 406 17.95 -12.18 13.67
CA VAL A 406 16.62 -12.74 13.35
C VAL A 406 16.79 -14.18 12.90
N THR A 407 16.02 -15.10 13.50
CA THR A 407 16.09 -16.55 13.21
C THR A 407 14.88 -17.08 12.45
N LYS A 408 13.74 -16.40 12.53
CA LYS A 408 12.51 -16.75 11.83
C LYS A 408 11.72 -15.49 11.46
N VAL A 409 11.04 -15.52 10.31
CA VAL A 409 10.03 -14.52 9.92
C VAL A 409 8.72 -15.22 9.63
N ASP A 410 7.62 -14.78 10.22
CA ASP A 410 6.29 -15.37 10.02
C ASP A 410 5.29 -14.29 9.56
N VAL A 411 4.73 -14.46 8.37
CA VAL A 411 3.73 -13.56 7.77
C VAL A 411 2.36 -14.25 7.58
N THR A 412 2.09 -15.32 8.33
CA THR A 412 0.93 -16.20 8.13
C THR A 412 -0.40 -15.44 8.00
N GLY A 413 -1.07 -15.67 6.88
CA GLY A 413 -2.38 -15.09 6.56
C GLY A 413 -2.42 -13.56 6.53
N LEU A 414 -1.31 -12.90 6.15
CA LEU A 414 -1.30 -11.48 5.79
C LEU A 414 -1.68 -11.30 4.30
N ASP A 415 -2.27 -10.14 4.00
CA ASP A 415 -2.75 -9.78 2.66
C ASP A 415 -1.70 -8.98 1.87
N ILE A 416 -0.41 -9.18 2.19
CA ILE A 416 0.74 -8.55 1.54
C ILE A 416 0.92 -9.01 0.08
N ASN A 417 1.47 -8.13 -0.76
CA ASN A 417 1.77 -8.42 -2.16
C ASN A 417 3.21 -8.87 -2.41
N THR A 418 4.15 -8.43 -1.56
CA THR A 418 5.58 -8.70 -1.70
C THR A 418 6.18 -9.02 -0.34
N LEU A 419 6.99 -10.08 -0.28
CA LEU A 419 7.82 -10.39 0.89
C LEU A 419 9.28 -10.51 0.45
N LYS A 420 10.16 -9.80 1.14
CA LYS A 420 11.60 -9.88 0.98
C LYS A 420 12.24 -10.14 2.34
N VAL A 421 12.96 -11.25 2.46
CA VAL A 421 13.77 -11.59 3.63
C VAL A 421 15.11 -12.07 3.09
N HIS A 422 16.09 -11.18 2.97
CA HIS A 422 17.35 -11.49 2.27
C HIS A 422 18.57 -10.86 2.96
N ASN A 423 19.77 -11.33 2.61
CA ASN A 423 21.02 -10.91 3.24
C ASN A 423 21.02 -11.13 4.77
N MET A 424 20.44 -12.24 5.23
CA MET A 424 20.31 -12.57 6.66
C MET A 424 21.29 -13.68 7.06
N ASP A 425 22.08 -13.41 8.12
CA ASP A 425 23.00 -14.41 8.70
C ASP A 425 22.27 -15.49 9.53
N GLY A 426 21.17 -15.14 10.20
CA GLY A 426 20.51 -15.97 11.21
C GLY A 426 19.22 -16.69 10.80
N VAL A 427 18.56 -16.26 9.72
CA VAL A 427 17.22 -16.76 9.32
C VAL A 427 17.31 -18.22 8.86
N LYS A 428 16.59 -19.10 9.56
CA LYS A 428 16.47 -20.53 9.25
C LYS A 428 15.16 -20.88 8.54
N GLU A 429 14.10 -20.13 8.82
CA GLU A 429 12.73 -20.39 8.38
C GLU A 429 12.02 -19.08 8.03
N VAL A 430 11.27 -19.08 6.91
CA VAL A 430 10.32 -18.03 6.56
C VAL A 430 8.97 -18.68 6.29
N VAL A 431 7.90 -18.21 6.95
CA VAL A 431 6.56 -18.82 6.90
C VAL A 431 5.59 -17.92 6.15
N THR A 432 5.07 -18.43 5.04
CA THR A 432 4.22 -17.73 4.05
C THR A 432 2.79 -18.31 3.98
N ARG A 433 2.38 -19.09 4.99
CA ARG A 433 1.15 -19.88 4.90
C ARG A 433 -0.09 -19.00 4.82
N GLY A 434 -0.93 -19.23 3.82
CA GLY A 434 -2.19 -18.53 3.64
C GLY A 434 -2.08 -17.10 3.10
N ASN A 435 -0.92 -16.65 2.61
CA ASN A 435 -0.77 -15.35 1.95
C ASN A 435 -1.39 -15.35 0.54
N LYS A 436 -2.72 -15.18 0.45
CA LYS A 436 -3.49 -15.29 -0.81
C LYS A 436 -3.18 -14.22 -1.87
N LYS A 437 -2.44 -13.16 -1.51
CA LYS A 437 -2.11 -12.01 -2.38
C LYS A 437 -0.61 -11.87 -2.70
N LEU A 438 0.23 -12.78 -2.18
CA LEU A 438 1.67 -12.69 -2.35
C LEU A 438 2.08 -13.01 -3.79
N GLU A 439 2.55 -12.01 -4.52
CA GLU A 439 2.94 -12.12 -5.94
C GLU A 439 4.44 -12.38 -6.13
N ALA A 440 5.28 -11.88 -5.22
CA ALA A 440 6.74 -12.01 -5.30
C ALA A 440 7.37 -12.33 -3.93
N LEU A 441 8.32 -13.26 -3.93
CA LEU A 441 9.05 -13.70 -2.74
C LEU A 441 10.57 -13.74 -2.97
N ASP A 442 11.31 -12.84 -2.31
CA ASP A 442 12.77 -12.79 -2.35
C ASP A 442 13.39 -13.29 -1.04
N LEU A 443 14.14 -14.39 -1.11
CA LEU A 443 14.80 -15.13 -0.02
C LEU A 443 16.29 -15.40 -0.31
N TYR A 444 16.92 -14.56 -1.11
CA TYR A 444 18.31 -14.73 -1.55
C TYR A 444 19.34 -14.34 -0.47
N SER A 445 20.58 -14.80 -0.64
CA SER A 445 21.71 -14.47 0.26
C SER A 445 21.44 -14.77 1.75
N ASN A 446 20.61 -15.77 2.06
CA ASN A 446 20.34 -16.19 3.43
C ASN A 446 21.25 -17.34 3.83
N LYS A 447 22.16 -17.07 4.76
CA LYS A 447 23.28 -17.96 5.08
C LYS A 447 22.88 -19.29 5.68
N VAL A 448 21.75 -19.33 6.41
CA VAL A 448 21.31 -20.50 7.18
C VAL A 448 19.86 -20.92 6.94
N LEU A 449 19.19 -20.37 5.92
CA LEU A 449 17.83 -20.77 5.54
C LEU A 449 17.83 -22.24 5.13
N GLU A 450 16.95 -23.06 5.73
CA GLU A 450 17.02 -24.53 5.62
C GLU A 450 16.11 -25.10 4.52
N GLY A 451 15.06 -24.38 4.15
CA GLY A 451 14.09 -24.79 3.11
C GLY A 451 13.23 -23.62 2.63
N VAL A 452 12.56 -23.81 1.49
CA VAL A 452 11.64 -22.82 0.89
C VAL A 452 10.29 -23.51 0.62
N ASP A 453 9.28 -23.20 1.44
CA ASP A 453 7.89 -23.64 1.23
C ASP A 453 7.09 -22.47 0.65
N VAL A 454 6.74 -22.57 -0.64
CA VAL A 454 5.85 -21.63 -1.33
C VAL A 454 4.52 -22.27 -1.71
N SER A 455 4.20 -23.42 -1.11
CA SER A 455 3.01 -24.16 -1.47
C SER A 455 1.72 -23.44 -1.10
N ASN A 456 0.69 -23.63 -1.94
CA ASN A 456 -0.64 -23.02 -1.78
C ASN A 456 -0.61 -21.47 -1.81
N LEU A 457 0.29 -20.88 -2.60
CA LEU A 457 0.33 -19.45 -2.89
C LEU A 457 -0.27 -19.18 -4.29
N PRO A 458 -1.60 -18.98 -4.40
CA PRO A 458 -2.31 -19.09 -5.68
C PRO A 458 -1.94 -18.04 -6.73
N VAL A 459 -1.35 -16.91 -6.32
CA VAL A 459 -0.99 -15.77 -7.20
C VAL A 459 0.51 -15.47 -7.22
N LEU A 460 1.35 -16.32 -6.63
CA LEU A 460 2.80 -16.13 -6.63
C LEU A 460 3.35 -16.30 -8.04
N LYS A 461 3.98 -15.26 -8.57
CA LYS A 461 4.54 -15.19 -9.93
C LYS A 461 6.04 -15.48 -9.93
N GLU A 462 6.75 -15.18 -8.84
CA GLU A 462 8.20 -15.32 -8.76
C GLU A 462 8.69 -15.68 -7.36
N VAL A 463 9.65 -16.61 -7.31
CA VAL A 463 10.41 -16.94 -6.10
C VAL A 463 11.91 -16.93 -6.39
N ARG A 464 12.68 -16.16 -5.61
CA ARG A 464 14.14 -16.08 -5.70
C ARG A 464 14.78 -16.45 -4.37
N PHE A 465 15.71 -17.38 -4.37
CA PHE A 465 16.45 -17.82 -3.18
C PHE A 465 17.90 -18.16 -3.49
N TYR A 466 18.45 -17.51 -4.52
CA TYR A 466 19.83 -17.69 -4.93
C TYR A 466 20.83 -17.32 -3.82
N SER A 467 22.02 -17.92 -3.85
CA SER A 467 23.08 -17.71 -2.85
C SER A 467 22.67 -17.99 -1.39
N SER A 468 21.66 -18.85 -1.17
CA SER A 468 21.22 -19.32 0.16
C SER A 468 21.70 -20.76 0.40
N PRO A 469 22.99 -20.99 0.70
CA PRO A 469 23.68 -22.28 0.48
C PRO A 469 23.22 -23.45 1.37
N ARG A 470 22.35 -23.19 2.35
CA ARG A 470 21.81 -24.20 3.28
C ARG A 470 20.39 -24.67 2.97
N VAL A 471 19.72 -24.07 1.97
CA VAL A 471 18.39 -24.53 1.53
C VAL A 471 18.53 -25.93 0.94
N LYS A 472 17.88 -26.92 1.55
CA LYS A 472 17.92 -28.33 1.12
C LYS A 472 16.75 -28.72 0.25
N THR A 473 15.58 -28.15 0.53
CA THR A 473 14.30 -28.54 -0.06
C THR A 473 13.51 -27.33 -0.52
N VAL A 474 12.77 -27.49 -1.61
CA VAL A 474 11.85 -26.48 -2.14
C VAL A 474 10.50 -27.14 -2.43
N ASN A 475 9.40 -26.53 -2.00
CA ASN A 475 8.05 -27.01 -2.25
C ASN A 475 7.22 -25.93 -2.98
N THR A 476 6.84 -26.20 -4.23
CA THR A 476 6.07 -25.29 -5.11
C THR A 476 4.64 -25.78 -5.38
N SER A 477 4.17 -26.79 -4.65
CA SER A 477 2.86 -27.44 -4.90
C SER A 477 1.69 -26.46 -4.76
N ASN A 478 0.63 -26.59 -5.57
CA ASN A 478 -0.52 -25.68 -5.61
C ASN A 478 -0.15 -24.19 -5.82
N THR A 479 0.85 -23.92 -6.66
CA THR A 479 1.33 -22.56 -7.00
C THR A 479 1.25 -22.32 -8.52
N PRO A 480 0.04 -22.20 -9.10
CA PRO A 480 -0.18 -22.30 -10.54
C PRO A 480 0.27 -21.08 -11.35
N GLU A 481 0.28 -19.89 -10.74
CA GLU A 481 0.69 -18.63 -11.40
C GLU A 481 2.22 -18.44 -11.47
N LEU A 482 3.02 -19.39 -10.96
CA LEU A 482 4.47 -19.27 -10.85
C LEU A 482 5.14 -19.26 -12.22
N ARG A 483 5.93 -18.21 -12.51
CA ARG A 483 6.58 -17.93 -13.81
C ARG A 483 8.11 -18.01 -13.74
N SER A 484 8.69 -17.69 -12.59
CA SER A 484 10.14 -17.63 -12.37
C SER A 484 10.53 -18.34 -11.08
N ILE A 485 11.50 -19.26 -11.17
CA ILE A 485 12.20 -19.86 -10.03
C ILE A 485 13.70 -19.57 -10.20
N ASN A 486 14.29 -18.87 -9.22
CA ASN A 486 15.74 -18.62 -9.20
C ASN A 486 16.41 -19.17 -7.93
N ALA A 487 17.10 -20.29 -8.13
CA ALA A 487 17.84 -21.10 -7.16
C ALA A 487 19.35 -21.17 -7.49
N ALA A 488 19.91 -20.16 -8.17
CA ALA A 488 21.35 -20.13 -8.49
C ALA A 488 22.24 -20.15 -7.23
N SER A 489 23.37 -20.86 -7.24
CA SER A 489 24.31 -20.91 -6.11
C SER A 489 23.70 -21.43 -4.79
N VAL A 490 22.68 -22.29 -4.89
CA VAL A 490 22.06 -22.98 -3.75
C VAL A 490 22.69 -24.36 -3.62
N ASN A 491 23.96 -24.38 -3.20
CA ASN A 491 24.82 -25.56 -3.13
C ASN A 491 24.31 -26.69 -2.19
N GLY A 492 23.28 -26.42 -1.39
CA GLY A 492 22.61 -27.37 -0.52
C GLY A 492 21.36 -28.03 -1.12
N LEU A 493 20.84 -27.54 -2.25
CA LEU A 493 19.52 -27.92 -2.77
C LEU A 493 19.54 -29.34 -3.36
N GLU A 494 18.98 -30.29 -2.62
CA GLU A 494 18.97 -31.72 -2.94
C GLU A 494 17.64 -32.17 -3.55
N SER A 495 16.52 -31.49 -3.25
CA SER A 495 15.20 -31.85 -3.78
C SER A 495 14.25 -30.66 -4.00
N MET A 496 13.35 -30.84 -4.97
CA MET A 496 12.24 -29.94 -5.27
C MET A 496 10.97 -30.75 -5.52
N THR A 497 9.84 -30.31 -4.97
CA THR A 497 8.52 -30.94 -5.13
C THR A 497 7.48 -29.92 -5.59
N GLY A 498 6.44 -30.37 -6.31
CA GLY A 498 5.34 -29.50 -6.76
C GLY A 498 5.55 -28.84 -8.12
N LEU A 499 6.67 -29.15 -8.81
CA LEU A 499 6.97 -28.59 -10.14
C LEU A 499 5.84 -28.88 -11.15
N ASP A 500 5.17 -30.03 -11.06
CA ASP A 500 4.02 -30.39 -11.89
C ASP A 500 2.86 -29.37 -11.84
N ASP A 501 2.70 -28.64 -10.73
CA ASP A 501 1.63 -27.65 -10.55
C ASP A 501 1.98 -26.28 -11.17
N ASN A 502 3.25 -26.03 -11.49
CA ASN A 502 3.73 -24.74 -11.98
C ASN A 502 3.57 -24.63 -13.51
N LEU A 503 2.31 -24.67 -13.97
CA LEU A 503 1.95 -24.74 -15.40
C LEU A 503 2.39 -23.51 -16.23
N LEU A 504 2.53 -22.35 -15.58
CA LEU A 504 2.92 -21.09 -16.19
C LEU A 504 4.42 -20.77 -16.09
N LEU A 505 5.25 -21.71 -15.61
CA LEU A 505 6.69 -21.50 -15.44
C LEU A 505 7.35 -21.21 -16.80
N GLN A 506 8.15 -20.15 -16.85
CA GLN A 506 8.86 -19.67 -18.04
C GLN A 506 10.37 -19.79 -17.85
N ASP A 507 10.86 -19.38 -16.68
CA ASP A 507 12.30 -19.25 -16.43
C ASP A 507 12.67 -20.07 -15.18
N PHE A 508 13.56 -21.05 -15.38
CA PHE A 508 14.05 -21.94 -14.33
C PHE A 508 15.57 -21.85 -14.22
N VAL A 509 16.07 -21.32 -13.11
CA VAL A 509 17.50 -21.23 -12.81
C VAL A 509 17.80 -22.02 -11.55
N ALA A 510 18.66 -23.04 -11.68
CA ALA A 510 19.14 -23.88 -10.57
C ALA A 510 20.62 -24.27 -10.79
N SER A 511 21.42 -23.32 -11.28
CA SER A 511 22.87 -23.48 -11.42
C SER A 511 23.55 -23.62 -10.05
N TYR A 512 24.64 -24.39 -9.98
CA TYR A 512 25.33 -24.71 -8.72
C TYR A 512 24.39 -25.30 -7.63
N THR A 513 23.67 -26.37 -7.98
CA THR A 513 22.75 -27.10 -7.07
C THR A 513 23.03 -28.60 -7.04
N LYS A 514 22.54 -29.30 -6.01
CA LYS A 514 22.67 -30.75 -5.84
C LYS A 514 21.49 -31.56 -6.41
N LEU A 515 20.59 -30.90 -7.14
CA LEU A 515 19.45 -31.54 -7.77
C LEU A 515 19.92 -32.66 -8.71
N LYS A 516 19.24 -33.81 -8.69
CA LYS A 516 19.61 -34.98 -9.52
C LYS A 516 18.74 -35.16 -10.75
N LYS A 517 17.46 -34.79 -10.68
CA LYS A 517 16.47 -35.02 -11.73
C LYS A 517 15.51 -33.83 -11.85
N LEU A 518 15.09 -33.52 -13.07
CA LEU A 518 14.09 -32.51 -13.38
C LEU A 518 13.11 -33.05 -14.42
N ASP A 519 11.81 -32.88 -14.18
CA ASP A 519 10.76 -33.21 -15.15
C ASP A 519 9.99 -31.94 -15.48
N PHE A 520 10.04 -31.52 -16.75
CA PHE A 520 9.37 -30.34 -17.26
C PHE A 520 8.09 -30.67 -18.05
N SER A 521 7.55 -31.88 -17.90
CA SER A 521 6.44 -32.38 -18.74
C SER A 521 5.14 -31.60 -18.60
N LYS A 522 5.00 -30.74 -17.58
CA LYS A 522 3.85 -29.83 -17.37
C LYS A 522 4.11 -28.38 -17.78
N GLN A 523 5.38 -28.00 -17.97
CA GLN A 523 5.80 -26.61 -18.18
C GLN A 523 5.65 -26.21 -19.66
N THR A 524 4.42 -26.14 -20.14
CA THR A 524 4.11 -25.76 -21.53
C THR A 524 4.55 -24.35 -21.91
N LYS A 525 4.88 -23.50 -20.92
CA LYS A 525 5.35 -22.12 -21.09
C LYS A 525 6.86 -21.94 -20.89
N LEU A 526 7.63 -23.02 -20.70
CA LEU A 526 9.06 -22.93 -20.41
C LEU A 526 9.83 -22.28 -21.58
N ARG A 527 10.64 -21.29 -21.25
CA ARG A 527 11.44 -20.47 -22.17
C ARG A 527 12.93 -20.64 -21.91
N THR A 528 13.35 -20.67 -20.66
CA THR A 528 14.77 -20.82 -20.27
C THR A 528 14.96 -21.84 -19.17
N VAL A 529 16.02 -22.64 -19.31
CA VAL A 529 16.51 -23.55 -18.25
C VAL A 529 18.02 -23.32 -18.11
N ASN A 530 18.45 -22.93 -16.93
CA ASN A 530 19.87 -22.89 -16.57
C ASN A 530 20.13 -23.75 -15.34
N ILE A 531 20.83 -24.86 -15.54
CA ILE A 531 21.27 -25.78 -14.50
C ILE A 531 22.79 -26.01 -14.57
N SER A 532 23.53 -25.01 -15.04
CA SER A 532 24.98 -25.11 -15.17
C SER A 532 25.65 -25.38 -13.81
N TYR A 533 26.71 -26.18 -13.77
CA TYR A 533 27.40 -26.61 -12.54
C TYR A 533 26.48 -27.35 -11.54
N SER A 534 25.41 -28.00 -12.00
CA SER A 534 24.53 -28.80 -11.15
C SER A 534 24.81 -30.30 -11.25
N ASP A 535 24.42 -31.00 -10.20
CA ASP A 535 24.49 -32.46 -10.07
C ASP A 535 23.48 -33.25 -10.95
N VAL A 536 22.71 -32.56 -11.81
CA VAL A 536 21.58 -33.14 -12.55
C VAL A 536 22.06 -34.13 -13.59
N THR A 537 21.53 -35.35 -13.53
CA THR A 537 21.83 -36.44 -14.48
C THR A 537 20.70 -36.69 -15.48
N GLU A 538 19.48 -36.22 -15.19
CA GLU A 538 18.28 -36.54 -15.96
C GLU A 538 17.37 -35.29 -16.10
N ILE A 539 17.06 -34.92 -17.34
CA ILE A 539 16.01 -33.95 -17.68
C ILE A 539 14.95 -34.66 -18.52
N LYS A 540 13.67 -34.44 -18.19
CA LYS A 540 12.51 -34.95 -18.94
C LYS A 540 11.57 -33.82 -19.36
N GLY A 541 10.68 -34.12 -20.30
CA GLY A 541 9.51 -33.27 -20.59
C GLY A 541 9.75 -32.02 -21.43
N LEU A 542 10.98 -31.75 -21.91
CA LEU A 542 11.30 -30.56 -22.74
C LEU A 542 10.41 -30.42 -23.99
N ALA A 543 9.89 -31.54 -24.52
CA ALA A 543 8.92 -31.53 -25.62
C ALA A 543 7.61 -30.78 -25.28
N SER A 544 7.17 -30.78 -24.02
CA SER A 544 5.95 -30.06 -23.59
C SER A 544 6.08 -28.54 -23.73
N ALA A 545 7.29 -28.00 -23.61
CA ALA A 545 7.56 -26.58 -23.84
C ALA A 545 7.43 -26.20 -25.33
N GLY A 546 7.66 -27.16 -26.23
CA GLY A 546 7.49 -27.03 -27.68
C GLY A 546 8.19 -25.79 -28.24
N GLU A 547 7.38 -24.94 -28.88
CA GLU A 547 7.79 -23.65 -29.46
C GLU A 547 8.22 -22.57 -28.46
N ASN A 548 7.96 -22.72 -27.16
CA ASN A 548 8.30 -21.69 -26.18
C ASN A 548 9.77 -21.75 -25.74
N LEU A 549 10.43 -22.91 -25.84
CA LEU A 549 11.80 -23.09 -25.34
C LEU A 549 12.83 -22.37 -26.22
N LEU A 550 13.62 -21.47 -25.61
CA LEU A 550 14.57 -20.58 -26.30
C LEU A 550 16.04 -20.81 -25.90
N SER A 551 16.31 -21.17 -24.64
CA SER A 551 17.68 -21.38 -24.12
C SER A 551 17.78 -22.58 -23.20
N LEU A 552 18.83 -23.38 -23.39
CA LEU A 552 19.28 -24.45 -22.48
C LEU A 552 20.74 -24.23 -22.10
N GLU A 553 20.99 -23.99 -20.82
CA GLU A 553 22.33 -23.79 -20.24
C GLU A 553 22.62 -24.91 -19.24
N LEU A 554 23.36 -25.92 -19.70
CA LEU A 554 23.63 -27.18 -19.02
C LEU A 554 25.15 -27.36 -18.76
N ALA A 555 25.96 -26.30 -18.91
CA ALA A 555 27.41 -26.37 -18.82
C ALA A 555 27.87 -26.96 -17.48
N LEU A 556 28.79 -27.92 -17.49
CA LEU A 556 29.28 -28.63 -16.29
C LEU A 556 28.16 -29.29 -15.46
N SER A 557 27.08 -29.73 -16.11
CA SER A 557 26.12 -30.70 -15.54
C SER A 557 26.44 -32.14 -15.96
N HIS A 558 25.65 -33.10 -15.50
CA HIS A 558 25.84 -34.54 -15.76
C HIS A 558 24.77 -35.15 -16.67
N VAL A 559 24.10 -34.34 -17.49
CA VAL A 559 22.97 -34.75 -18.35
C VAL A 559 23.45 -35.64 -19.50
N GLY A 560 23.28 -36.96 -19.36
CA GLY A 560 23.76 -37.94 -20.34
C GLY A 560 22.91 -38.09 -21.61
N ALA A 561 21.64 -37.67 -21.56
CA ALA A 561 20.71 -37.72 -22.68
C ALA A 561 19.87 -36.44 -22.75
N LEU A 562 19.76 -35.87 -23.95
CA LEU A 562 19.05 -34.62 -24.20
C LEU A 562 18.22 -34.72 -25.49
N ASP A 563 16.89 -34.72 -25.36
CA ASP A 563 15.97 -34.61 -26.50
C ASP A 563 15.46 -33.17 -26.62
N VAL A 564 15.80 -32.53 -27.74
CA VAL A 564 15.34 -31.19 -28.15
C VAL A 564 14.60 -31.22 -29.50
N SER A 565 14.26 -32.42 -30.00
CA SER A 565 13.66 -32.63 -31.33
C SER A 565 12.31 -31.92 -31.52
N HIS A 566 11.63 -31.61 -30.43
CA HIS A 566 10.32 -30.94 -30.39
C HIS A 566 10.41 -29.43 -30.10
N ASN A 567 11.61 -28.84 -30.06
CA ASN A 567 11.83 -27.43 -29.71
C ASN A 567 12.35 -26.59 -30.90
N PRO A 568 11.54 -26.35 -31.96
CA PRO A 568 12.02 -25.74 -33.21
C PRO A 568 12.48 -24.28 -33.06
N ASN A 569 12.06 -23.60 -31.99
CA ASN A 569 12.40 -22.21 -31.69
C ASN A 569 13.66 -22.02 -30.83
N LEU A 570 14.29 -23.12 -30.40
CA LEU A 570 15.49 -23.11 -29.56
C LEU A 570 16.64 -22.34 -30.22
N GLN A 571 17.22 -21.37 -29.50
CA GLN A 571 18.20 -20.41 -30.03
C GLN A 571 19.61 -20.61 -29.48
N MET A 572 19.72 -21.20 -28.28
CA MET A 572 20.97 -21.46 -27.58
C MET A 572 20.95 -22.83 -26.89
N ILE A 573 22.03 -23.59 -27.08
CA ILE A 573 22.38 -24.76 -26.26
C ILE A 573 23.83 -24.59 -25.80
N ASP A 574 24.06 -24.68 -24.50
CA ASP A 574 25.38 -24.86 -23.91
C ASP A 574 25.44 -26.18 -23.11
N VAL A 575 26.23 -27.14 -23.60
CA VAL A 575 26.60 -28.40 -22.95
C VAL A 575 28.12 -28.48 -22.74
N TYR A 576 28.78 -27.33 -22.56
CA TYR A 576 30.21 -27.23 -22.24
C TYR A 576 30.58 -28.18 -21.10
N ALA A 577 31.59 -29.03 -21.32
CA ALA A 577 32.12 -29.98 -20.35
C ALA A 577 31.10 -30.94 -19.69
N VAL A 578 29.93 -31.16 -20.31
CA VAL A 578 29.03 -32.27 -19.96
C VAL A 578 29.66 -33.55 -20.50
N LYS A 579 30.17 -34.42 -19.63
CA LYS A 579 31.00 -35.57 -20.05
C LYS A 579 30.17 -36.80 -20.40
N GLU A 580 28.93 -36.83 -19.97
CA GLU A 580 28.01 -37.94 -20.08
C GLU A 580 27.28 -37.97 -21.43
N ILE A 581 27.19 -36.83 -22.13
CA ILE A 581 26.55 -36.74 -23.44
C ILE A 581 27.45 -37.37 -24.52
N THR A 582 26.89 -38.34 -25.25
CA THR A 582 27.59 -39.09 -26.32
C THR A 582 27.10 -38.75 -27.71
N THR A 583 25.83 -38.35 -27.83
CA THR A 583 25.20 -37.90 -29.07
C THR A 583 24.35 -36.66 -28.80
N LEU A 584 24.30 -35.73 -29.76
CA LEU A 584 23.41 -34.57 -29.72
C LEU A 584 22.73 -34.40 -31.09
N ASP A 585 21.40 -34.37 -31.11
CA ASP A 585 20.61 -34.17 -32.32
C ASP A 585 19.92 -32.81 -32.30
N VAL A 586 20.31 -31.93 -33.23
CA VAL A 586 19.77 -30.58 -33.37
C VAL A 586 19.21 -30.33 -34.78
N ARG A 587 18.85 -31.40 -35.51
CA ARG A 587 18.33 -31.30 -36.88
C ARG A 587 17.05 -30.47 -36.99
N ASN A 588 16.22 -30.48 -35.95
CA ASN A 588 14.94 -29.76 -35.90
C ASN A 588 15.06 -28.33 -35.35
N ASN A 589 16.15 -27.99 -34.67
CA ASN A 589 16.36 -26.70 -34.00
C ASN A 589 16.94 -25.66 -34.97
N LEU A 590 16.21 -25.40 -36.06
CA LEU A 590 16.69 -24.58 -37.19
C LEU A 590 16.93 -23.11 -36.82
N LYS A 591 16.37 -22.63 -35.70
CA LYS A 591 16.59 -21.28 -35.15
C LYS A 591 17.82 -21.16 -34.22
N LEU A 592 18.59 -22.23 -34.00
CA LEU A 592 19.83 -22.15 -33.20
C LEU A 592 20.78 -21.10 -33.75
N THR A 593 21.21 -20.18 -32.89
CA THR A 593 22.21 -19.14 -33.18
C THR A 593 23.53 -19.40 -32.47
N LYS A 594 23.50 -20.09 -31.33
CA LYS A 594 24.66 -20.50 -30.55
C LYS A 594 24.57 -21.97 -30.17
N LEU A 595 25.64 -22.72 -30.43
CA LEU A 595 25.82 -24.09 -29.95
C LEU A 595 27.22 -24.24 -29.38
N ARG A 596 27.31 -24.55 -28.09
CA ARG A 596 28.57 -24.81 -27.38
C ARG A 596 28.54 -26.21 -26.80
N THR A 597 29.46 -27.05 -27.24
CA THR A 597 29.67 -28.42 -26.78
C THR A 597 31.12 -28.66 -26.35
N SER A 598 31.95 -27.63 -26.30
CA SER A 598 33.39 -27.76 -26.02
C SER A 598 33.66 -28.52 -24.73
N PHE A 599 34.64 -29.42 -24.76
CA PHE A 599 34.97 -30.35 -23.67
C PHE A 599 33.88 -31.38 -23.29
N ALA A 600 32.80 -31.52 -24.06
CA ALA A 600 31.92 -32.68 -23.97
C ALA A 600 32.66 -33.94 -24.45
N SER A 601 33.58 -34.45 -23.63
CA SER A 601 34.70 -35.31 -24.06
C SER A 601 34.29 -36.69 -24.55
N ASN A 602 33.01 -37.07 -24.45
CA ASN A 602 32.46 -38.29 -25.01
C ASN A 602 31.50 -38.06 -26.18
N LEU A 603 31.22 -36.81 -26.55
CA LEU A 603 30.35 -36.47 -27.67
C LEU A 603 31.03 -36.84 -29.00
N SER A 604 30.57 -37.93 -29.61
CA SER A 604 31.10 -38.48 -30.86
C SER A 604 30.19 -38.24 -32.06
N GLU A 605 28.89 -38.00 -31.84
CA GLU A 605 27.91 -37.75 -32.89
C GLU A 605 27.16 -36.43 -32.65
N LEU A 606 27.22 -35.51 -33.63
CA LEU A 606 26.47 -34.26 -33.63
C LEU A 606 25.64 -34.18 -34.91
N LYS A 607 24.34 -34.45 -34.81
CA LYS A 607 23.42 -34.44 -35.96
C LYS A 607 22.96 -33.02 -36.24
N LEU A 608 23.58 -32.40 -37.24
CA LEU A 608 23.24 -31.06 -37.72
C LEU A 608 22.26 -31.13 -38.88
N GLY A 609 21.27 -30.23 -38.88
CA GLY A 609 20.27 -30.07 -39.94
C GLY A 609 20.64 -28.94 -40.90
N ASN A 610 19.63 -28.17 -41.32
CA ASN A 610 19.83 -26.93 -42.07
C ASN A 610 19.89 -25.71 -41.14
N ASN A 611 20.75 -25.76 -40.11
CA ASN A 611 20.86 -24.72 -39.06
C ASN A 611 21.55 -23.43 -39.58
N VAL A 612 21.03 -22.86 -40.68
CA VAL A 612 21.55 -21.64 -41.34
C VAL A 612 21.59 -20.42 -40.42
N ALA A 613 20.86 -20.44 -39.30
CA ALA A 613 20.84 -19.40 -38.29
C ALA A 613 22.08 -19.38 -37.37
N LEU A 614 22.89 -20.45 -37.35
CA LEU A 614 24.07 -20.55 -36.49
C LEU A 614 25.08 -19.42 -36.77
N LYS A 615 25.42 -18.68 -35.72
CA LYS A 615 26.47 -17.66 -35.69
C LYS A 615 27.69 -18.14 -34.92
N GLU A 616 27.48 -18.96 -33.90
CA GLU A 616 28.53 -19.48 -33.01
C GLU A 616 28.40 -20.99 -32.87
N LEU A 617 29.47 -21.71 -33.22
CA LEU A 617 29.58 -23.16 -33.09
C LEU A 617 30.92 -23.52 -32.44
N ARG A 618 30.88 -23.99 -31.20
CA ARG A 618 32.07 -24.46 -30.46
C ARG A 618 31.93 -25.95 -30.18
N VAL A 619 32.82 -26.74 -30.77
CA VAL A 619 32.81 -28.22 -30.77
C VAL A 619 34.18 -28.82 -30.47
N SER A 620 35.13 -28.00 -29.99
CA SER A 620 36.49 -28.41 -29.61
C SER A 620 36.52 -29.44 -28.46
N HIS A 621 37.59 -30.22 -28.34
CA HIS A 621 37.76 -31.20 -27.24
C HIS A 621 36.63 -32.25 -27.13
N CYS A 622 36.07 -32.67 -28.27
CA CYS A 622 35.06 -33.72 -28.38
C CYS A 622 35.66 -34.97 -29.08
N LYS A 623 34.84 -35.81 -29.71
CA LYS A 623 35.27 -37.03 -30.44
C LYS A 623 34.98 -37.01 -31.94
N PHE A 624 34.92 -35.83 -32.57
CA PHE A 624 34.60 -35.70 -33.99
C PHE A 624 35.81 -35.99 -34.90
N THR A 625 35.60 -36.78 -35.95
CA THR A 625 36.61 -37.01 -37.01
C THR A 625 36.38 -36.14 -38.24
N THR A 626 35.12 -35.77 -38.51
CA THR A 626 34.72 -34.93 -39.64
C THR A 626 33.62 -33.95 -39.23
N LEU A 627 33.54 -32.80 -39.91
CA LEU A 627 32.43 -31.85 -39.76
C LEU A 627 32.21 -31.08 -41.06
N ASP A 628 30.97 -31.07 -41.57
CA ASP A 628 30.59 -30.23 -42.73
C ASP A 628 29.91 -28.96 -42.23
N ILE A 629 30.52 -27.81 -42.48
CA ILE A 629 29.98 -26.49 -42.10
C ILE A 629 29.38 -25.72 -43.27
N ARG A 630 29.34 -26.27 -44.51
CA ARG A 630 28.92 -25.54 -45.72
C ARG A 630 27.53 -24.90 -45.62
N LYS A 631 26.62 -25.53 -44.87
CA LYS A 631 25.24 -25.02 -44.65
C LYS A 631 25.18 -23.82 -43.69
N PHE A 632 26.18 -23.61 -42.83
CA PHE A 632 26.15 -22.59 -41.78
C PHE A 632 26.76 -21.28 -42.26
N THR A 633 26.14 -20.69 -43.28
CA THR A 633 26.62 -19.48 -43.97
C THR A 633 26.69 -18.23 -43.07
N ARG A 634 25.99 -18.23 -41.93
CA ARG A 634 25.98 -17.13 -40.95
C ARG A 634 27.02 -17.26 -39.83
N LEU A 635 27.83 -18.32 -39.79
CA LEU A 635 28.86 -18.49 -38.75
C LEU A 635 29.81 -17.28 -38.72
N THR A 636 30.00 -16.72 -37.54
CA THR A 636 31.02 -15.70 -37.20
C THR A 636 32.08 -16.25 -36.27
N THR A 637 31.74 -17.23 -35.43
CA THR A 637 32.62 -17.83 -34.43
C THR A 637 32.61 -19.35 -34.61
N PHE A 638 33.78 -19.95 -34.79
CA PHE A 638 33.90 -21.40 -35.00
C PHE A 638 35.18 -21.95 -34.36
N TYR A 639 35.03 -22.94 -33.49
CA TYR A 639 36.13 -23.63 -32.81
C TYR A 639 35.87 -25.14 -32.83
N ALA A 640 36.76 -25.90 -33.46
CA ALA A 640 36.63 -27.36 -33.61
C ALA A 640 37.91 -28.15 -33.29
N GLY A 641 38.95 -27.48 -32.80
CA GLY A 641 40.25 -28.11 -32.58
C GLY A 641 40.31 -29.14 -31.45
N SER A 642 41.46 -29.81 -31.37
CA SER A 642 41.83 -30.75 -30.31
C SER A 642 40.83 -31.90 -30.07
N GLN A 643 40.35 -32.53 -31.14
CA GLN A 643 39.47 -33.71 -31.04
C GLN A 643 40.24 -34.94 -30.54
N SER A 644 39.56 -35.81 -29.78
CA SER A 644 40.13 -37.04 -29.21
C SER A 644 39.28 -38.29 -29.48
N PRO A 645 38.96 -38.61 -30.76
CA PRO A 645 38.01 -39.65 -31.13
C PRO A 645 38.36 -41.04 -30.56
N ASN A 646 39.66 -41.35 -30.48
CA ASN A 646 40.19 -42.63 -30.01
C ASN A 646 40.90 -42.52 -28.65
N GLY A 647 40.64 -41.47 -27.87
CA GLY A 647 41.29 -41.22 -26.57
C GLY A 647 42.66 -40.53 -26.65
N PHE A 648 43.14 -40.22 -27.86
CA PHE A 648 44.31 -39.38 -28.12
C PHE A 648 43.97 -38.32 -29.18
N LEU A 649 44.70 -37.19 -29.14
CA LEU A 649 44.50 -36.06 -30.05
C LEU A 649 44.66 -36.47 -31.52
N ALA A 650 43.71 -36.08 -32.36
CA ALA A 650 43.69 -36.37 -33.79
C ALA A 650 43.16 -35.18 -34.62
N ASN A 651 43.53 -35.14 -35.90
CA ASN A 651 43.00 -34.13 -36.83
C ASN A 651 41.52 -34.35 -37.13
N ILE A 652 40.71 -33.30 -36.98
CA ILE A 652 39.36 -33.24 -37.56
C ILE A 652 39.44 -32.73 -38.99
N VAL A 653 38.65 -33.33 -39.89
CA VAL A 653 38.47 -32.83 -41.26
C VAL A 653 37.23 -31.95 -41.34
N VAL A 654 37.43 -30.64 -41.50
CA VAL A 654 36.33 -29.67 -41.66
C VAL A 654 36.12 -29.35 -43.13
N THR A 655 34.94 -29.67 -43.66
CA THR A 655 34.50 -29.31 -45.02
C THR A 655 33.78 -27.97 -45.00
N MET A 656 34.20 -27.02 -45.85
CA MET A 656 33.66 -25.66 -45.88
C MET A 656 33.67 -25.05 -47.29
N THR A 657 32.88 -24.00 -47.52
CA THR A 657 32.88 -23.28 -48.80
C THR A 657 34.11 -22.40 -48.96
N ALA A 658 34.40 -21.95 -50.19
CA ALA A 658 35.47 -20.97 -50.44
C ALA A 658 35.30 -19.67 -49.64
N GLN A 659 34.06 -19.19 -49.45
CA GLN A 659 33.77 -18.00 -48.63
C GLN A 659 34.08 -18.24 -47.15
N GLN A 660 33.75 -19.43 -46.63
CA GLN A 660 34.10 -19.81 -45.25
C GLN A 660 35.61 -20.01 -45.08
N LYS A 661 36.31 -20.54 -46.09
CA LYS A 661 37.78 -20.61 -46.08
C LYS A 661 38.42 -19.22 -46.10
N ALA A 662 37.88 -18.25 -46.85
CA ALA A 662 38.35 -16.86 -46.79
C ALA A 662 38.11 -16.20 -45.41
N LYS A 663 37.05 -16.62 -44.69
CA LYS A 663 36.69 -16.08 -43.37
C LYS A 663 37.45 -16.71 -42.19
N PHE A 664 37.66 -18.01 -42.24
CA PHE A 664 38.24 -18.80 -41.14
C PHE A 664 39.61 -19.41 -41.48
N GLY A 665 40.12 -19.20 -42.69
CA GLY A 665 41.28 -19.94 -43.20
C GLY A 665 42.53 -19.81 -42.35
N ASP A 666 42.72 -18.67 -41.70
CA ASP A 666 43.91 -18.30 -40.95
C ASP A 666 43.89 -18.74 -39.49
N ILE A 667 42.74 -19.20 -38.96
CA ILE A 667 42.61 -19.67 -37.57
C ILE A 667 42.85 -21.18 -37.40
N PHE A 668 42.93 -21.96 -38.49
CA PHE A 668 43.16 -23.41 -38.44
C PHE A 668 44.64 -23.80 -38.48
N ARG A 669 45.02 -24.84 -37.74
CA ARG A 669 46.36 -25.46 -37.77
C ARG A 669 46.21 -26.98 -37.79
N GLU A 670 46.95 -27.70 -38.63
CA GLU A 670 46.99 -29.19 -38.64
C GLU A 670 47.91 -29.78 -37.55
N SER A 671 48.15 -29.03 -36.47
CA SER A 671 49.08 -29.33 -35.38
C SER A 671 48.76 -28.46 -34.15
N ALA A 672 49.41 -28.72 -32.99
CA ALA A 672 49.15 -28.05 -31.70
C ALA A 672 49.58 -26.57 -31.59
N PHE A 673 50.09 -25.96 -32.67
CA PHE A 673 50.80 -24.68 -32.61
C PHE A 673 49.89 -23.43 -32.73
N ASP A 674 48.62 -23.49 -32.33
CA ASP A 674 47.73 -22.31 -32.26
C ASP A 674 47.81 -21.53 -30.93
N GLY A 675 48.65 -21.99 -29.98
CA GLY A 675 48.79 -21.42 -28.63
C GLY A 675 47.57 -21.62 -27.72
N ASN A 676 46.45 -22.11 -28.26
CA ASN A 676 45.18 -22.28 -27.58
C ASN A 676 44.79 -23.76 -27.41
N ALA A 677 45.61 -24.71 -27.85
CA ALA A 677 45.32 -26.15 -27.94
C ALA A 677 44.62 -26.80 -26.74
N ASN A 678 44.80 -26.28 -25.52
CA ASN A 678 44.21 -26.78 -24.27
C ASN A 678 42.96 -26.00 -23.78
N TYR A 679 42.52 -24.99 -24.52
CA TYR A 679 41.37 -24.11 -24.20
C TYR A 679 40.22 -24.35 -25.18
N GLU A 680 39.01 -23.85 -24.87
CA GLU A 680 37.83 -24.07 -25.73
C GLU A 680 37.92 -23.39 -27.11
N ASN A 681 38.65 -22.28 -27.20
CA ASN A 681 38.79 -21.42 -28.37
C ASN A 681 39.88 -21.91 -29.35
N THR A 682 40.15 -23.21 -29.37
CA THR A 682 41.19 -23.81 -30.22
C THR A 682 40.69 -24.24 -31.60
N ASN A 683 41.59 -24.12 -32.56
CA ASN A 683 41.52 -24.70 -33.90
C ASN A 683 42.85 -25.39 -34.30
N SER A 684 43.62 -25.83 -33.28
CA SER A 684 44.69 -26.83 -33.42
C SER A 684 44.12 -28.17 -33.85
N TYR A 685 44.90 -28.94 -34.61
CA TYR A 685 44.47 -30.21 -35.21
C TYR A 685 43.22 -30.11 -36.10
N VAL A 686 43.07 -29.04 -36.88
CA VAL A 686 41.99 -28.87 -37.87
C VAL A 686 42.56 -28.88 -39.30
N LYS A 687 42.20 -29.93 -40.05
CA LYS A 687 42.44 -30.05 -41.49
C LYS A 687 41.25 -29.52 -42.27
N VAL A 688 41.49 -28.68 -43.28
CA VAL A 688 40.43 -28.04 -44.05
C VAL A 688 40.30 -28.66 -45.45
N VAL A 689 39.07 -28.97 -45.84
CA VAL A 689 38.68 -29.35 -47.20
C VAL A 689 37.72 -28.29 -47.74
N VAL A 690 37.99 -27.77 -48.94
CA VAL A 690 37.11 -26.80 -49.60
C VAL A 690 36.28 -27.51 -50.67
N GLN A 691 34.95 -27.37 -50.60
CA GLN A 691 33.97 -27.92 -51.54
C GLN A 691 32.78 -26.98 -51.73
#